data_AF-A0A1P8YGD3-F1
#
_entry.id   AF-A0A1P8YGD3-F1
#
_cell.length_a   1.000
_cell.length_b   1.000
_cell.length_c   1.000
_cell.angle_alpha   90.00
_cell.angle_beta   90.00
_cell.angle_gamma   90.00
#
_symmetry.space_group_name_H-M   'P 1'
#
loop_
_entity.id
_entity.type
_entity.pdbx_description
1 polymer ?
#
loop_
_entity_poly.entity_id
_entity_poly.type
_entity_poly.pdbx_seq_one_letter_code
_entity_poly.pdbx_strand_id
1 'polypeptide(L)'
;MTWLAIVNNVFALFADVPWAPTVSWWVLLAAFVAFITPIGRMAISVAGCRLLLRGLTPGTYRRGGSEHVRLWVAHRLTEASGAANLSGAPWMIYYARALGATVGRDVDLHTLPPVTGMLVLGDGCSVEPEVDLTGHWIDGDVVHIGEIRIGAGAAIGARSTLLPGARVGKNAEVAPGSAVTGRVKAGQSWAGSPAVKVGKATHPWPTERPPLATQWVPVFGLTSVVIAGMPIFALAAGIALIGWGVRDTPDLGSAAVMALAWLPAATILTLAVFAALTLIAVRALGIGLREGYHPVRSRVGWQVWATERLMDSARTLLFPLYASLLTPVWMRLLGANIGKNTEISTALVLPKFTTVADGAFLADDTMVASYELGGGWLHIKEAKVGKRAFLGNSGMAGPGRRVPKNGLVAVLSAAPSKAKSGSSWLGSPPVRLRRSANDTDSSRTFEPPLRLKIARAVVETCRLIPVMITFGIGLGVLFALQAMAGAIGFWFAALFSGIVLLVAGAVAGTASIVAKWLVVGRIRKVEHPLWSSFVWRNEVSDAFVETVAAPWFARAATGTAVLAVYLRGMGATIGRGVWCESYWLPEADLVTLGDGATVERGCVVQTHLFHDRIMSMDTVTLGNGATLGPHCVALPAAGIGDGATVGPASLVMRGDTVPPNTRWQGNPITPWA
;
A
#
# COMPACT_ATOMS: atom_id res chain seq x y z
N MET A 1 10.93 22.62 3.15
CA MET A 1 11.80 23.64 3.80
C MET A 1 12.96 23.06 4.59
N THR A 2 12.75 22.24 5.63
CA THR A 2 13.87 21.72 6.45
C THR A 2 14.95 21.04 5.61
N TRP A 3 14.57 20.16 4.68
CA TRP A 3 15.51 19.53 3.76
C TRP A 3 16.28 20.52 2.87
N LEU A 4 15.59 21.53 2.33
CA LEU A 4 16.23 22.57 1.51
C LEU A 4 17.28 23.34 2.32
N ALA A 5 16.94 23.77 3.53
CA ALA A 5 17.87 24.49 4.40
C ALA A 5 19.07 23.61 4.83
N ILE A 6 18.88 22.30 5.03
CA ILE A 6 19.99 21.35 5.23
C ILE A 6 20.89 21.29 4.00
N VAL A 7 20.32 21.17 2.80
CA VAL A 7 21.09 21.14 1.54
C VAL A 7 21.90 22.42 1.38
N ASN A 8 21.31 23.60 1.58
CA ASN A 8 22.02 24.88 1.48
C ASN A 8 23.18 24.96 2.49
N ASN A 9 22.94 24.61 3.75
CA ASN A 9 23.97 24.61 4.78
C ASN A 9 25.13 23.66 4.48
N VAL A 10 24.83 22.46 3.98
CA VAL A 10 25.87 21.50 3.59
C VAL A 10 26.63 22.00 2.37
N PHE A 11 25.94 22.56 1.38
CA PHE A 11 26.57 23.06 0.17
C PHE A 11 27.51 24.24 0.44
N ALA A 12 27.13 25.13 1.36
CA ALA A 12 27.95 26.25 1.83
C ALA A 12 29.26 25.83 2.53
N LEU A 13 29.40 24.56 2.93
CA LEU A 13 30.68 24.04 3.47
C LEU A 13 31.71 23.78 2.37
N PHE A 14 31.29 23.65 1.11
CA PHE A 14 32.14 23.22 0.01
C PHE A 14 32.22 24.24 -1.14
N ALA A 15 31.19 25.08 -1.32
CA ALA A 15 31.13 26.10 -2.35
C ALA A 15 30.41 27.34 -1.83
N ASP A 16 30.94 28.54 -2.14
CA ASP A 16 30.25 29.79 -1.85
C ASP A 16 29.23 30.06 -2.96
N VAL A 17 27.95 29.99 -2.60
CA VAL A 17 26.84 30.02 -3.56
C VAL A 17 25.87 31.12 -3.15
N PRO A 18 25.98 32.32 -3.76
CA PRO A 18 25.25 33.52 -3.32
C PRO A 18 23.73 33.36 -3.29
N TRP A 19 23.18 32.45 -4.10
CA TRP A 19 21.75 32.20 -4.19
C TRP A 19 21.22 31.16 -3.18
N ALA A 20 22.09 30.55 -2.35
CA ALA A 20 21.74 29.50 -1.38
C ALA A 20 22.00 29.95 0.08
N PRO A 21 21.13 30.82 0.65
CA PRO A 21 21.29 31.30 2.01
C PRO A 21 21.21 30.15 3.02
N THR A 22 21.99 30.28 4.09
CA THR A 22 22.08 29.32 5.18
C THR A 22 21.16 29.69 6.33
N VAL A 23 20.82 28.70 7.15
CA VAL A 23 20.02 28.86 8.37
C VAL A 23 20.85 28.36 9.55
N SER A 24 20.66 28.93 10.74
CA SER A 24 21.36 28.44 11.95
C SER A 24 21.17 26.92 12.14
N TRP A 25 22.28 26.20 12.39
CA TRP A 25 22.27 24.76 12.67
C TRP A 25 21.36 24.40 13.86
N TRP A 26 21.19 25.29 14.84
CA TRP A 26 20.29 25.08 15.97
C TRP A 26 18.81 25.11 15.56
N VAL A 27 18.43 26.04 14.68
CA VAL A 27 17.07 26.11 14.11
C VAL A 27 16.80 24.87 13.24
N LEU A 28 17.79 24.46 12.44
CA LEU A 28 17.70 23.24 11.64
C LEU A 28 17.57 21.98 12.50
N LEU A 29 18.33 21.88 13.59
CA LEU A 29 18.22 20.75 14.51
C LEU A 29 16.81 20.67 15.13
N ALA A 30 16.27 21.81 15.59
CA ALA A 30 14.91 21.85 16.12
C ALA A 30 13.86 21.45 15.06
N ALA A 31 13.98 21.98 13.84
CA ALA A 31 13.09 21.65 12.72
C ALA A 31 13.23 20.18 12.28
N PHE A 32 14.43 19.62 12.32
CA PHE A 32 14.69 18.21 12.02
C PHE A 32 14.04 17.30 13.05
N VAL A 33 14.20 17.61 14.34
CA VAL A 33 13.53 16.89 15.42
C VAL A 33 12.01 16.95 15.25
N ALA A 34 11.45 18.14 15.01
CA ALA A 34 10.01 18.32 14.87
C ALA A 34 9.41 17.64 13.62
N PHE A 35 10.01 17.81 12.44
CA PHE A 35 9.37 17.45 11.17
C PHE A 35 9.94 16.21 10.47
N ILE A 36 11.09 15.70 10.90
CA ILE A 36 11.77 14.57 10.24
C ILE A 36 11.83 13.34 11.16
N THR A 37 12.12 13.53 12.44
CA THR A 37 12.23 12.38 13.36
C THR A 37 10.88 11.73 13.64
N PRO A 38 10.84 10.41 13.93
CA PRO A 38 9.58 9.71 14.28
C PRO A 38 8.87 10.37 15.45
N ILE A 39 9.62 10.79 16.48
CA ILE A 39 9.08 11.37 17.71
C ILE A 39 8.36 12.68 17.40
N GLY A 40 8.98 13.59 16.64
CA GLY A 40 8.35 14.86 16.27
C GLY A 40 7.09 14.67 15.42
N ARG A 41 7.18 13.81 14.39
CA ARG A 41 6.04 13.50 13.50
C ARG A 41 4.86 12.87 14.23
N MET A 42 5.14 11.92 15.13
CA MET A 42 4.13 11.30 15.98
C MET A 42 3.56 12.31 16.98
N ALA A 43 4.37 13.19 17.57
CA ALA A 43 3.89 14.22 18.48
C ALA A 43 2.94 15.20 17.78
N ILE A 44 3.28 15.66 16.56
CA ILE A 44 2.41 16.51 15.73
C ILE A 44 1.08 15.78 15.45
N SER A 45 1.14 14.52 15.03
CA SER A 45 -0.04 13.71 14.76
C SER A 45 -0.92 13.55 16.00
N VAL A 46 -0.33 13.16 17.15
CA VAL A 46 -1.07 12.98 18.41
C VAL A 46 -1.72 14.28 18.86
N ALA A 47 -0.96 15.37 18.91
CA ALA A 47 -1.47 16.66 19.37
C ALA A 47 -2.65 17.13 18.49
N GLY A 48 -2.49 17.05 17.17
CA GLY A 48 -3.54 17.42 16.24
C GLY A 48 -4.75 16.50 16.30
N CYS A 49 -4.57 15.17 16.36
CA CYS A 49 -5.69 14.22 16.49
C CYS A 49 -6.46 14.43 17.80
N ARG A 50 -5.76 14.60 18.94
CA ARG A 50 -6.41 14.84 20.24
C ARG A 50 -7.19 16.15 20.27
N LEU A 51 -6.67 17.19 19.63
CA LEU A 51 -7.35 18.48 19.51
C LEU A 51 -8.56 18.38 18.57
N LEU A 52 -8.35 17.88 17.35
CA LEU A 52 -9.35 17.77 16.32
C LEU A 52 -10.48 16.83 16.71
N LEU A 53 -10.22 15.74 17.44
CA LEU A 53 -11.21 14.72 17.80
C LEU A 53 -11.69 14.83 19.24
N ARG A 54 -11.43 15.95 19.91
CA ARG A 54 -11.89 16.21 21.27
C ARG A 54 -13.43 16.12 21.35
N GLY A 55 -13.93 15.27 22.24
CA GLY A 55 -15.38 15.06 22.43
C GLY A 55 -16.04 14.18 21.38
N LEU A 56 -15.30 13.61 20.42
CA LEU A 56 -15.85 12.61 19.51
C LEU A 56 -16.14 11.32 20.28
N THR A 57 -17.37 10.81 20.17
CA THR A 57 -17.80 9.55 20.79
C THR A 57 -18.16 8.51 19.71
N PRO A 58 -18.16 7.20 20.04
CA PRO A 58 -18.75 6.19 19.17
C PRO A 58 -20.19 6.55 18.78
N GLY A 59 -20.56 6.37 17.51
CA GLY A 59 -21.87 6.76 17.00
C GLY A 59 -21.94 6.83 15.48
N THR A 60 -23.09 7.22 14.98
CA THR A 60 -23.36 7.47 13.57
C THR A 60 -23.53 8.96 13.35
N TYR A 61 -22.75 9.54 12.46
CA TYR A 61 -22.74 10.98 12.16
C TYR A 61 -23.04 11.22 10.69
N ARG A 62 -23.44 12.45 10.32
CA ARG A 62 -23.70 12.78 8.91
C ARG A 62 -22.40 12.84 8.11
N ARG A 63 -22.40 12.24 6.92
CA ARG A 63 -21.33 12.39 5.94
C ARG A 63 -21.17 13.86 5.57
N GLY A 64 -19.95 14.37 5.74
CA GLY A 64 -19.62 15.78 5.52
C GLY A 64 -20.01 16.72 6.66
N GLY A 65 -20.58 16.19 7.76
CA GLY A 65 -20.79 16.93 8.99
C GLY A 65 -19.49 17.23 9.74
N SER A 66 -19.58 18.03 10.80
CA SER A 66 -18.42 18.48 11.59
C SER A 66 -17.55 17.32 12.07
N GLU A 67 -18.15 16.26 12.62
CA GLU A 67 -17.44 15.10 13.13
C GLU A 67 -16.70 14.34 12.03
N HIS A 68 -17.34 14.17 10.87
CA HIS A 68 -16.73 13.51 9.72
C HIS A 68 -15.55 14.32 9.18
N VAL A 69 -15.70 15.63 9.03
CA VAL A 69 -14.63 16.51 8.52
C VAL A 69 -13.45 16.52 9.50
N ARG A 70 -13.70 16.64 10.81
CA ARG A 70 -12.65 16.58 11.84
C ARG A 70 -11.89 15.25 11.81
N LEU A 71 -12.62 14.14 11.64
CA LEU A 71 -12.02 12.82 11.47
C LEU A 71 -11.15 12.73 10.21
N TRP A 72 -11.67 13.20 9.07
CA TRP A 72 -10.94 13.22 7.81
C TRP A 72 -9.66 14.08 7.91
N VAL A 73 -9.74 15.28 8.51
CA VAL A 73 -8.56 16.15 8.72
C VAL A 73 -7.55 15.46 9.63
N ALA A 74 -7.99 14.76 10.69
CA ALA A 74 -7.07 14.01 11.57
C ALA A 74 -6.32 12.91 10.79
N HIS A 75 -7.02 12.17 9.92
CA HIS A 75 -6.37 11.19 9.03
C HIS A 75 -5.36 11.83 8.07
N ARG A 76 -5.76 12.92 7.38
CA ARG A 76 -4.84 13.65 6.47
C ARG A 76 -3.62 14.19 7.22
N LEU A 77 -3.79 14.66 8.46
CA LEU A 77 -2.69 15.14 9.30
C LEU A 77 -1.71 14.02 9.65
N THR A 78 -2.21 12.85 10.08
CA THR A 78 -1.37 11.69 10.41
C THR A 78 -0.56 11.20 9.22
N GLU A 79 -1.17 11.15 8.03
CA GLU A 79 -0.50 10.77 6.80
C GLU A 79 0.52 11.84 6.36
N ALA A 80 0.13 13.12 6.34
CA ALA A 80 1.00 14.22 5.92
C ALA A 80 2.19 14.43 6.86
N SER A 81 2.03 14.20 8.16
CA SER A 81 3.15 14.26 9.10
C SER A 81 4.13 13.10 8.91
N GLY A 82 3.71 12.00 8.26
CA GLY A 82 4.50 10.78 8.13
C GLY A 82 4.66 10.04 9.47
N ALA A 83 3.74 10.21 10.41
CA ALA A 83 3.73 9.47 11.68
C ALA A 83 3.59 7.95 11.48
N ALA A 84 2.99 7.56 10.36
CA ALA A 84 2.84 6.17 9.93
C ALA A 84 4.06 5.59 9.19
N ASN A 85 5.15 6.34 9.03
CA ASN A 85 6.31 5.89 8.25
C ASN A 85 7.08 4.75 8.95
N LEU A 86 7.90 4.04 8.16
CA LEU A 86 8.76 2.92 8.54
C LEU A 86 9.56 3.14 9.84
N SER A 87 10.07 4.36 10.05
CA SER A 87 10.85 4.73 11.22
C SER A 87 10.05 4.76 12.53
N GLY A 88 8.72 4.80 12.44
CA GLY A 88 7.77 4.76 13.55
C GLY A 88 7.38 3.35 14.04
N ALA A 89 7.67 2.30 13.27
CA ALA A 89 7.15 0.95 13.54
C ALA A 89 7.44 0.42 14.96
N PRO A 90 8.64 0.61 15.56
CA PRO A 90 8.93 0.15 16.92
C PRO A 90 8.17 0.94 18.01
N TRP A 91 7.68 2.13 17.66
CA TRP A 91 7.03 3.07 18.58
C TRP A 91 5.50 2.95 18.58
N MET A 92 4.95 1.99 17.81
CA MET A 92 3.52 1.88 17.55
C MET A 92 2.66 1.77 18.81
N ILE A 93 3.12 1.02 19.81
CA ILE A 93 2.41 0.86 21.09
C ILE A 93 2.33 2.20 21.86
N TYR A 94 3.43 2.96 21.87
CA TYR A 94 3.45 4.27 22.51
C TYR A 94 2.59 5.28 21.75
N TYR A 95 2.65 5.23 20.42
CA TYR A 95 1.82 6.05 19.55
C TYR A 95 0.32 5.78 19.77
N ALA A 96 -0.09 4.50 19.83
CA ALA A 96 -1.46 4.10 20.13
C ALA A 96 -1.94 4.64 21.49
N ARG A 97 -1.14 4.48 22.55
CA ARG A 97 -1.45 5.01 23.89
C ARG A 97 -1.57 6.54 23.87
N ALA A 98 -0.65 7.22 23.18
CA ALA A 98 -0.65 8.67 23.06
C ALA A 98 -1.90 9.19 22.31
N LEU A 99 -2.40 8.46 21.31
CA LEU A 99 -3.68 8.75 20.63
C LEU A 99 -4.92 8.49 21.50
N GLY A 100 -4.83 7.63 22.52
CA GLY A 100 -5.91 7.36 23.47
C GLY A 100 -6.27 5.89 23.65
N ALA A 101 -5.60 5.00 22.93
CA ALA A 101 -5.85 3.57 23.03
C ALA A 101 -5.44 3.01 24.39
N THR A 102 -6.21 2.05 24.89
CA THR A 102 -5.83 1.24 26.05
C THR A 102 -5.07 0.03 25.56
N VAL A 103 -3.77 -0.06 25.87
CA VAL A 103 -2.90 -1.14 25.40
C VAL A 103 -2.31 -1.90 26.58
N GLY A 104 -2.66 -3.17 26.69
CA GLY A 104 -2.20 -4.11 27.71
C GLY A 104 -0.71 -4.43 27.63
N ARG A 105 -0.28 -5.37 28.47
CA ARG A 105 1.12 -5.84 28.52
C ARG A 105 1.42 -6.77 27.37
N ASP A 106 2.65 -6.67 26.88
CA ASP A 106 3.22 -7.60 25.90
C ASP A 106 2.35 -7.80 24.65
N VAL A 107 1.78 -6.72 24.14
CA VAL A 107 1.01 -6.71 22.90
C VAL A 107 1.98 -6.64 21.71
N ASP A 108 1.74 -7.46 20.70
CA ASP A 108 2.43 -7.38 19.42
C ASP A 108 1.52 -6.65 18.42
N LEU A 109 1.84 -5.39 18.10
CA LEU A 109 1.04 -4.52 17.22
C LEU A 109 1.85 -4.17 15.97
N HIS A 110 1.58 -4.86 14.85
CA HIS A 110 2.29 -4.67 13.58
C HIS A 110 1.45 -3.88 12.54
N THR A 111 0.39 -3.22 12.97
CA THR A 111 -0.45 -2.31 12.16
C THR A 111 -0.62 -0.95 12.85
N LEU A 112 -1.13 0.04 12.12
CA LEU A 112 -1.40 1.38 12.65
C LEU A 112 -2.64 1.37 13.57
N PRO A 113 -2.60 2.05 14.74
CA PRO A 113 -3.79 2.26 15.54
C PRO A 113 -4.73 3.29 14.91
N PRO A 114 -6.03 3.32 15.26
CA PRO A 114 -6.95 4.35 14.79
C PRO A 114 -6.55 5.72 15.36
N VAL A 115 -6.64 6.76 14.51
CA VAL A 115 -6.38 8.15 14.91
C VAL A 115 -7.35 8.66 15.99
N THR A 116 -8.51 8.02 16.13
CA THR A 116 -9.51 8.31 17.17
C THR A 116 -9.05 7.90 18.57
N GLY A 117 -8.05 7.01 18.67
CA GLY A 117 -7.67 6.37 19.93
C GLY A 117 -8.70 5.37 20.46
N MET A 118 -9.80 5.10 19.75
CA MET A 118 -10.87 4.19 20.18
C MET A 118 -10.48 2.72 19.96
N LEU A 119 -9.45 2.27 20.68
CA LEU A 119 -8.90 0.92 20.58
C LEU A 119 -8.55 0.38 21.98
N VAL A 120 -8.96 -0.86 22.25
CA VAL A 120 -8.59 -1.60 23.45
C VAL A 120 -7.89 -2.90 23.06
N LEU A 121 -6.65 -3.06 23.50
CA LEU A 121 -5.82 -4.25 23.29
C LEU A 121 -5.54 -4.92 24.64
N GLY A 122 -5.97 -6.16 24.82
CA GLY A 122 -5.72 -6.94 26.03
C GLY A 122 -4.30 -7.51 26.10
N ASP A 123 -3.89 -7.96 27.30
CA ASP A 123 -2.56 -8.53 27.54
C ASP A 123 -2.24 -9.66 26.55
N GLY A 124 -1.07 -9.61 25.92
CA GLY A 124 -0.56 -10.69 25.07
C GLY A 124 -1.28 -10.89 23.73
N CYS A 125 -2.17 -9.99 23.31
CA CYS A 125 -2.78 -10.11 21.98
C CYS A 125 -1.79 -9.77 20.86
N SER A 126 -1.98 -10.38 19.70
CA SER A 126 -1.21 -10.11 18.48
C SER A 126 -2.10 -9.55 17.37
N VAL A 127 -1.59 -8.55 16.67
CA VAL A 127 -2.21 -7.96 15.48
C VAL A 127 -1.17 -7.93 14.37
N GLU A 128 -1.40 -8.72 13.34
CA GLU A 128 -0.52 -8.87 12.19
C GLU A 128 -0.54 -7.63 11.25
N PRO A 129 0.39 -7.56 10.27
CA PRO A 129 0.44 -6.48 9.29
C PRO A 129 -0.86 -6.30 8.48
N GLU A 130 -1.08 -5.08 8.01
CA GLU A 130 -2.19 -4.72 7.11
C GLU A 130 -3.59 -5.02 7.67
N VAL A 131 -3.72 -5.24 8.97
CA VAL A 131 -5.03 -5.26 9.65
C VAL A 131 -5.58 -3.85 9.71
N ASP A 132 -6.81 -3.65 9.22
CA ASP A 132 -7.52 -2.39 9.34
C ASP A 132 -8.16 -2.25 10.73
N LEU A 133 -7.60 -1.32 11.52
CA LEU A 133 -8.09 -0.93 12.85
C LEU A 133 -8.70 0.48 12.85
N THR A 134 -9.01 1.04 11.69
CA THR A 134 -9.42 2.44 11.53
C THR A 134 -10.69 2.81 12.29
N GLY A 135 -11.58 1.84 12.55
CA GLY A 135 -12.73 2.01 13.44
C GLY A 135 -13.81 2.96 12.92
N HIS A 136 -13.81 3.26 11.60
CA HIS A 136 -14.89 3.96 10.93
C HIS A 136 -15.08 3.50 9.47
N TRP A 137 -16.27 3.77 8.92
CA TRP A 137 -16.60 3.63 7.49
C TRP A 137 -17.86 4.44 7.16
N ILE A 138 -18.14 4.66 5.87
CA ILE A 138 -19.23 5.47 5.35
C ILE A 138 -20.25 4.58 4.65
N ASP A 139 -21.50 4.62 5.11
CA ASP A 139 -22.63 3.97 4.44
C ASP A 139 -23.60 5.05 3.95
N GLY A 140 -23.62 5.28 2.63
CA GLY A 140 -24.45 6.31 2.01
C GLY A 140 -24.16 7.72 2.55
N ASP A 141 -25.11 8.28 3.29
CA ASP A 141 -25.06 9.64 3.84
C ASP A 141 -24.60 9.71 5.29
N VAL A 142 -24.16 8.59 5.89
CA VAL A 142 -23.67 8.53 7.27
C VAL A 142 -22.27 7.94 7.38
N VAL A 143 -21.53 8.37 8.42
CA VAL A 143 -20.27 7.76 8.85
C VAL A 143 -20.48 7.06 10.19
N HIS A 144 -20.10 5.79 10.27
CA HIS A 144 -20.14 5.01 11.49
C HIS A 144 -18.77 5.03 12.15
N ILE A 145 -18.69 5.39 13.43
CA ILE A 145 -17.45 5.45 14.21
C ILE A 145 -17.63 4.60 15.46
N GLY A 146 -16.65 3.76 15.78
CA GLY A 146 -16.78 2.85 16.91
C GLY A 146 -15.47 2.33 17.47
N GLU A 147 -15.51 1.97 18.75
CA GLU A 147 -14.38 1.38 19.45
C GLU A 147 -14.17 -0.08 19.06
N ILE A 148 -12.91 -0.45 18.83
CA ILE A 148 -12.49 -1.82 18.57
C ILE A 148 -11.89 -2.40 19.85
N ARG A 149 -12.29 -3.61 20.23
CA ARG A 149 -11.74 -4.33 21.39
C ARG A 149 -11.16 -5.68 20.99
N ILE A 150 -9.90 -5.92 21.32
CA ILE A 150 -9.19 -7.18 21.12
C ILE A 150 -8.81 -7.73 22.49
N GLY A 151 -9.35 -8.90 22.85
CA GLY A 151 -9.16 -9.52 24.15
C GLY A 151 -7.74 -10.06 24.37
N ALA A 152 -7.41 -10.33 25.62
CA ALA A 152 -6.11 -10.89 26.00
C ALA A 152 -5.80 -12.19 25.24
N GLY A 153 -4.56 -12.35 24.77
CA GLY A 153 -4.11 -13.53 24.02
C GLY A 153 -4.82 -13.79 22.69
N ALA A 154 -5.67 -12.87 22.21
CA ALA A 154 -6.30 -13.00 20.91
C ALA A 154 -5.31 -12.72 19.78
N ALA A 155 -5.47 -13.38 18.64
CA ALA A 155 -4.65 -13.18 17.45
C ALA A 155 -5.51 -12.74 16.27
N ILE A 156 -5.11 -11.63 15.63
CA ILE A 156 -5.75 -11.10 14.43
C ILE A 156 -4.80 -11.26 13.24
N GLY A 157 -5.19 -12.10 12.29
CA GLY A 157 -4.42 -12.41 11.10
C GLY A 157 -4.36 -11.25 10.10
N ALA A 158 -3.30 -11.23 9.30
CA ALA A 158 -3.00 -10.16 8.35
C ALA A 158 -4.15 -9.85 7.38
N ARG A 159 -4.25 -8.61 6.93
CA ARG A 159 -5.31 -8.13 6.01
C ARG A 159 -6.75 -8.32 6.50
N SER A 160 -6.95 -8.53 7.79
CA SER A 160 -8.29 -8.55 8.37
C SER A 160 -8.83 -7.14 8.59
N THR A 161 -10.13 -6.94 8.49
CA THR A 161 -10.81 -5.66 8.75
C THR A 161 -11.67 -5.77 10.01
N LEU A 162 -11.40 -4.93 11.01
CA LEU A 162 -12.23 -4.84 12.22
C LEU A 162 -13.11 -3.60 12.13
N LEU A 163 -14.43 -3.82 11.97
CA LEU A 163 -15.39 -2.73 11.79
C LEU A 163 -15.66 -1.98 13.11
N PRO A 164 -16.29 -0.79 13.04
CA PRO A 164 -16.76 -0.06 14.21
C PRO A 164 -17.53 -0.95 15.20
N GLY A 165 -17.07 -1.01 16.45
CA GLY A 165 -17.74 -1.81 17.49
C GLY A 165 -17.33 -3.29 17.54
N ALA A 166 -16.40 -3.74 16.70
CA ALA A 166 -15.89 -5.11 16.72
C ALA A 166 -15.30 -5.49 18.09
N ARG A 167 -15.63 -6.69 18.58
CA ARG A 167 -15.16 -7.22 19.87
C ARG A 167 -14.64 -8.64 19.71
N VAL A 168 -13.33 -8.82 19.85
CA VAL A 168 -12.66 -10.11 19.81
C VAL A 168 -12.40 -10.61 21.22
N GLY A 169 -12.95 -11.79 21.56
CA GLY A 169 -12.82 -12.38 22.89
C GLY A 169 -11.41 -12.86 23.22
N LYS A 170 -11.17 -13.13 24.51
CA LYS A 170 -9.90 -13.69 25.01
C LYS A 170 -9.52 -14.95 24.25
N ASN A 171 -8.25 -15.10 23.88
CA ASN A 171 -7.71 -16.30 23.23
C ASN A 171 -8.46 -16.70 21.95
N ALA A 172 -9.15 -15.76 21.29
CA ALA A 172 -9.79 -16.01 20.00
C ALA A 172 -8.80 -15.77 18.86
N GLU A 173 -9.04 -16.43 17.74
CA GLU A 173 -8.22 -16.32 16.53
C GLU A 173 -9.10 -15.86 15.37
N VAL A 174 -8.67 -14.80 14.69
CA VAL A 174 -9.27 -14.31 13.45
C VAL A 174 -8.30 -14.60 12.32
N ALA A 175 -8.69 -15.43 11.36
CA ALA A 175 -7.84 -15.82 10.25
C ALA A 175 -7.55 -14.63 9.31
N PRO A 176 -6.42 -14.65 8.58
CA PRO A 176 -6.10 -13.59 7.62
C PRO A 176 -7.19 -13.32 6.59
N GLY A 177 -7.37 -12.05 6.21
CA GLY A 177 -8.37 -11.62 5.23
C GLY A 177 -9.81 -11.69 5.71
N SER A 178 -10.05 -11.66 7.03
CA SER A 178 -11.41 -11.77 7.59
C SER A 178 -12.02 -10.40 7.93
N ALA A 179 -13.36 -10.29 7.89
CA ALA A 179 -14.10 -9.06 8.22
C ALA A 179 -14.93 -9.24 9.50
N VAL A 180 -14.56 -8.56 10.58
CA VAL A 180 -15.23 -8.69 11.89
C VAL A 180 -16.21 -7.53 12.10
N THR A 181 -17.51 -7.80 11.96
CA THR A 181 -18.60 -6.82 12.15
C THR A 181 -19.17 -6.78 13.57
N GLY A 182 -18.86 -7.77 14.41
CA GLY A 182 -19.50 -7.95 15.70
C GLY A 182 -18.63 -8.64 16.74
N ARG A 183 -19.23 -9.59 17.49
CA ARG A 183 -18.57 -10.26 18.62
C ARG A 183 -18.02 -11.63 18.23
N VAL A 184 -16.70 -11.78 18.31
CA VAL A 184 -16.02 -13.08 18.31
C VAL A 184 -15.93 -13.58 19.75
N LYS A 185 -16.47 -14.78 20.04
CA LYS A 185 -16.44 -15.34 21.41
C LYS A 185 -15.03 -15.85 21.76
N ALA A 186 -14.72 -15.87 23.05
CA ALA A 186 -13.44 -16.34 23.56
C ALA A 186 -13.12 -17.79 23.15
N GLY A 187 -11.84 -18.07 22.86
CA GLY A 187 -11.34 -19.42 22.50
C GLY A 187 -11.88 -19.97 21.18
N GLN A 188 -12.43 -19.13 20.30
CA GLN A 188 -12.96 -19.55 19.00
C GLN A 188 -12.05 -19.09 17.87
N SER A 189 -12.03 -19.89 16.80
CA SER A 189 -11.40 -19.52 15.53
C SER A 189 -12.48 -19.06 14.55
N TRP A 190 -12.28 -17.89 13.97
CA TRP A 190 -13.19 -17.23 13.04
C TRP A 190 -12.45 -16.92 11.74
N ALA A 191 -13.11 -17.12 10.61
CA ALA A 191 -12.61 -16.78 9.29
C ALA A 191 -13.78 -16.38 8.41
N GLY A 192 -13.57 -15.56 7.39
CA GLY A 192 -14.64 -15.14 6.49
C GLY A 192 -14.68 -13.65 6.28
N SER A 193 -15.24 -13.24 5.15
CA SER A 193 -15.93 -11.96 5.06
C SER A 193 -17.39 -12.25 4.72
N PRO A 194 -18.35 -11.93 5.62
CA PRO A 194 -18.14 -11.62 7.03
C PRO A 194 -17.51 -12.81 7.79
N ALA A 195 -16.81 -12.52 8.89
CA ALA A 195 -16.16 -13.54 9.69
C ALA A 195 -17.20 -14.44 10.37
N VAL A 196 -17.06 -15.75 10.21
CA VAL A 196 -17.90 -16.77 10.85
C VAL A 196 -17.05 -17.73 11.67
N LYS A 197 -17.66 -18.34 12.68
CA LYS A 197 -16.97 -19.35 13.49
C LYS A 197 -16.65 -20.58 12.63
N VAL A 198 -15.36 -20.89 12.52
CA VAL A 198 -14.86 -22.10 11.81
C VAL A 198 -14.41 -23.19 12.76
N GLY A 199 -14.18 -22.88 14.04
CA GLY A 199 -13.76 -23.88 15.01
C GLY A 199 -13.44 -23.33 16.40
N LYS A 200 -12.72 -24.14 17.19
CA LYS A 200 -12.01 -23.68 18.39
C LYS A 200 -10.68 -23.04 17.97
N ALA A 201 -10.23 -22.04 18.71
CA ALA A 201 -8.88 -21.50 18.52
C ALA A 201 -7.88 -22.62 18.81
N THR A 202 -6.94 -22.83 17.89
CA THR A 202 -5.92 -23.87 18.02
C THR A 202 -4.60 -23.15 18.09
N HIS A 203 -4.21 -22.69 19.28
CA HIS A 203 -2.93 -22.02 19.53
C HIS A 203 -1.79 -22.97 19.19
N PRO A 204 -1.20 -22.92 17.97
CA PRO A 204 -0.18 -23.86 17.55
C PRO A 204 1.21 -23.40 18.04
N TRP A 205 1.23 -22.39 18.92
CA TRP A 205 2.39 -21.74 19.49
C TRP A 205 3.01 -22.62 20.58
N PRO A 206 4.34 -22.51 20.82
CA PRO A 206 4.95 -23.10 21.99
C PRO A 206 4.21 -22.70 23.29
N THR A 207 4.09 -23.64 24.22
CA THR A 207 3.30 -23.48 25.46
C THR A 207 3.84 -22.40 26.37
N GLU A 208 5.16 -22.23 26.40
CA GLU A 208 5.81 -21.16 27.15
C GLU A 208 5.88 -19.89 26.31
N ARG A 209 5.58 -18.76 26.94
CA ARG A 209 5.79 -17.45 26.34
C ARG A 209 7.29 -17.18 26.21
N PRO A 210 7.78 -16.60 25.11
CA PRO A 210 9.19 -16.29 25.03
C PRO A 210 9.54 -15.14 25.98
N PRO A 211 10.81 -15.03 26.41
CA PRO A 211 11.25 -13.91 27.23
C PRO A 211 11.03 -12.58 26.51
N LEU A 212 10.70 -11.52 27.27
CA LEU A 212 10.38 -10.19 26.74
C LEU A 212 11.50 -9.55 25.92
N ALA A 213 12.74 -9.99 26.17
CA ALA A 213 13.95 -9.65 25.44
C ALA A 213 14.03 -8.15 25.06
N THR A 214 13.88 -7.28 26.06
CA THR A 214 13.77 -5.81 25.90
C THR A 214 15.01 -5.20 25.24
N GLN A 215 16.16 -5.87 25.31
CA GLN A 215 17.38 -5.49 24.60
C GLN A 215 17.21 -5.42 23.08
N TRP A 216 16.20 -6.08 22.49
CA TRP A 216 15.91 -5.96 21.07
C TRP A 216 15.17 -4.67 20.69
N VAL A 217 14.46 -4.04 21.62
CA VAL A 217 13.72 -2.78 21.35
C VAL A 217 14.62 -1.70 20.73
N PRO A 218 15.81 -1.37 21.29
CA PRO A 218 16.70 -0.40 20.64
C PRO A 218 17.24 -0.87 19.29
N VAL A 219 17.41 -2.19 19.07
CA VAL A 219 17.87 -2.73 17.78
C VAL A 219 16.81 -2.52 16.70
N PHE A 220 15.53 -2.81 16.98
CA PHE A 220 14.42 -2.51 16.08
C PHE A 220 14.29 -0.99 15.85
N GLY A 221 14.41 -0.20 16.91
CA GLY A 221 14.46 1.27 16.88
C GLY A 221 15.49 1.81 15.89
N LEU A 222 16.76 1.46 16.10
CA LEU A 222 17.88 1.88 15.26
C LEU A 222 17.73 1.37 13.82
N THR A 223 17.34 0.10 13.64
CA THR A 223 17.14 -0.48 12.30
C THR A 223 16.04 0.25 11.53
N SER A 224 14.96 0.66 12.19
CA SER A 224 13.87 1.42 11.56
C SER A 224 14.36 2.78 11.05
N VAL A 225 15.24 3.44 11.80
CA VAL A 225 15.89 4.69 11.37
C VAL A 225 16.82 4.44 10.18
N VAL A 226 17.63 3.38 10.23
CA VAL A 226 18.52 3.00 9.12
C VAL A 226 17.72 2.70 7.84
N ILE A 227 16.69 1.87 7.92
CA ILE A 227 15.83 1.53 6.76
C ILE A 227 15.17 2.78 6.19
N ALA A 228 14.62 3.65 7.04
CA ALA A 228 14.03 4.92 6.59
C ALA A 228 15.06 5.89 5.99
N GLY A 229 16.33 5.78 6.40
CA GLY A 229 17.45 6.56 5.86
C GLY A 229 17.97 6.06 4.51
N MET A 230 17.74 4.79 4.13
CA MET A 230 18.26 4.23 2.88
C MET A 230 17.74 4.96 1.62
N PRO A 231 16.44 5.25 1.46
CA PRO A 231 15.96 6.08 0.35
C PRO A 231 16.57 7.49 0.35
N ILE A 232 16.75 8.08 1.54
CA ILE A 232 17.32 9.43 1.69
C ILE A 232 18.79 9.42 1.24
N PHE A 233 19.55 8.40 1.62
CA PHE A 233 20.94 8.24 1.20
C PHE A 233 21.05 8.05 -0.32
N ALA A 234 20.18 7.23 -0.90
CA ALA A 234 20.13 7.04 -2.35
C ALA A 234 19.79 8.35 -3.08
N LEU A 235 18.81 9.10 -2.58
CA LEU A 235 18.46 10.43 -3.10
C LEU A 235 19.63 11.42 -2.95
N ALA A 236 20.35 11.38 -1.82
CA ALA A 236 21.52 12.22 -1.60
C ALA A 236 22.62 11.94 -2.63
N ALA A 237 22.82 10.70 -3.08
CA ALA A 237 23.75 10.38 -4.17
C ALA A 237 23.34 11.05 -5.50
N GLY A 238 22.05 11.02 -5.85
CA GLY A 238 21.52 11.73 -7.02
C GLY A 238 21.62 13.25 -6.90
N ILE A 239 21.29 13.81 -5.73
CA ILE A 239 21.42 15.24 -5.45
C ILE A 239 22.89 15.67 -5.50
N ALA A 240 23.83 14.87 -5.00
CA ALA A 240 25.26 15.16 -5.08
C ALA A 240 25.76 15.21 -6.53
N LEU A 241 25.27 14.32 -7.39
CA LEU A 241 25.58 14.35 -8.82
C LEU A 241 25.05 15.63 -9.50
N ILE A 242 23.81 16.03 -9.18
CA ILE A 242 23.24 17.30 -9.66
C ILE A 242 24.04 18.48 -9.11
N GLY A 243 24.35 18.49 -7.81
CA GLY A 243 25.15 19.50 -7.13
C GLY A 243 26.51 19.70 -7.78
N TRP A 244 27.18 18.59 -8.13
CA TRP A 244 28.43 18.59 -8.87
C TRP A 244 28.28 19.25 -10.25
N GLY A 245 27.17 19.00 -10.95
CA GLY A 245 26.89 19.60 -12.25
C GLY A 245 26.54 21.09 -12.21
N VAL A 246 25.92 21.58 -11.14
CA VAL A 246 25.47 22.98 -11.02
C VAL A 246 26.42 23.90 -10.26
N ARG A 247 27.49 23.38 -9.65
CA ARG A 247 28.38 24.14 -8.75
C ARG A 247 28.96 25.44 -9.36
N ASP A 248 29.20 25.45 -10.67
CA ASP A 248 29.86 26.55 -11.38
C ASP A 248 28.85 27.50 -12.05
N THR A 249 27.56 27.41 -11.68
CA THR A 249 26.48 28.21 -12.29
C THR A 249 26.33 29.58 -11.63
N PRO A 250 26.15 30.66 -12.42
CA PRO A 250 26.17 32.03 -11.89
C PRO A 250 24.86 32.45 -11.21
N ASP A 251 23.73 31.82 -11.57
CA ASP A 251 22.40 32.19 -11.09
C ASP A 251 21.48 30.98 -10.97
N LEU A 252 20.35 31.16 -10.27
CA LEU A 252 19.38 30.10 -9.98
C LEU A 252 18.74 29.51 -11.25
N GLY A 253 18.54 30.31 -12.30
CA GLY A 253 17.96 29.87 -13.56
C GLY A 253 18.92 28.95 -14.31
N SER A 254 20.18 29.35 -14.41
CA SER A 254 21.25 28.52 -14.97
C SER A 254 21.42 27.21 -14.20
N ALA A 255 21.38 27.27 -12.86
CA ALA A 255 21.39 26.09 -12.00
C ALA A 255 20.22 25.14 -12.27
N ALA A 256 19.00 25.68 -12.43
CA ALA A 256 17.81 24.88 -12.71
C ALA A 256 17.90 24.16 -14.07
N VAL A 257 18.35 24.84 -15.13
CA VAL A 257 18.52 24.23 -16.46
C VAL A 257 19.55 23.11 -16.42
N MET A 258 20.69 23.35 -15.78
CA MET A 258 21.75 22.35 -15.66
C MET A 258 21.30 21.16 -14.79
N ALA A 259 20.59 21.40 -13.68
CA ALA A 259 20.04 20.33 -12.85
C ALA A 259 19.06 19.44 -13.62
N LEU A 260 18.21 20.01 -14.48
CA LEU A 260 17.32 19.25 -15.35
C LEU A 260 18.09 18.41 -16.37
N ALA A 261 19.22 18.89 -16.90
CA ALA A 261 20.06 18.12 -17.81
C ALA A 261 20.72 16.90 -17.13
N TRP A 262 21.10 17.02 -15.85
CA TRP A 262 21.66 15.93 -15.06
C TRP A 262 20.60 14.98 -14.45
N LEU A 263 19.34 15.38 -14.46
CA LEU A 263 18.23 14.64 -13.83
C LEU A 263 18.12 13.17 -14.28
N PRO A 264 18.25 12.80 -15.57
CA PRO A 264 18.17 11.41 -15.99
C PRO A 264 19.28 10.55 -15.35
N ALA A 265 20.52 11.03 -15.37
CA ALA A 265 21.66 10.34 -14.78
C ALA A 265 21.52 10.21 -13.25
N ALA A 266 21.10 11.30 -12.59
CA ALA A 266 20.83 11.30 -11.16
C ALA A 266 19.69 10.36 -10.76
N THR A 267 18.66 10.23 -11.60
CA THR A 267 17.55 9.30 -11.40
C THR A 267 18.05 7.85 -11.42
N ILE A 268 18.82 7.49 -12.46
CA ILE A 268 19.39 6.15 -12.59
C ILE A 268 20.32 5.84 -11.41
N LEU A 269 21.18 6.79 -11.03
CA LEU A 269 22.08 6.62 -9.89
C LEU A 269 21.31 6.38 -8.58
N THR A 270 20.28 7.18 -8.32
CA THR A 270 19.44 7.05 -7.12
C THR A 270 18.78 5.67 -7.06
N LEU A 271 18.15 5.23 -8.15
CA LEU A 271 17.51 3.91 -8.22
C LEU A 271 18.53 2.78 -8.06
N ALA A 272 19.69 2.88 -8.70
CA ALA A 272 20.75 1.87 -8.62
C ALA A 272 21.31 1.75 -7.20
N VAL A 273 21.58 2.87 -6.53
CA VAL A 273 22.04 2.90 -5.14
C VAL A 273 20.99 2.29 -4.22
N PHE A 274 19.72 2.69 -4.35
CA PHE A 274 18.65 2.15 -3.51
C PHE A 274 18.43 0.64 -3.74
N ALA A 275 18.47 0.19 -4.99
CA ALA A 275 18.38 -1.24 -5.33
C ALA A 275 19.57 -2.02 -4.77
N ALA A 276 20.80 -1.52 -4.89
CA ALA A 276 21.98 -2.18 -4.34
C ALA A 276 21.92 -2.27 -2.81
N LEU A 277 21.56 -1.19 -2.12
CA LEU A 277 21.40 -1.17 -0.67
C LEU A 277 20.33 -2.17 -0.20
N THR A 278 19.19 -2.19 -0.88
CA THR A 278 18.10 -3.14 -0.59
C THR A 278 18.57 -4.58 -0.79
N LEU A 279 19.23 -4.88 -1.92
CA LEU A 279 19.74 -6.20 -2.23
C LEU A 279 20.73 -6.69 -1.16
N ILE A 280 21.72 -5.85 -0.82
CA ILE A 280 22.74 -6.18 0.19
C ILE A 280 22.06 -6.43 1.54
N ALA A 281 21.18 -5.54 1.98
CA ALA A 281 20.50 -5.66 3.25
C ALA A 281 19.62 -6.91 3.34
N VAL A 282 18.77 -7.17 2.33
CA VAL A 282 17.90 -8.35 2.30
C VAL A 282 18.72 -9.65 2.30
N ARG A 283 19.82 -9.70 1.53
CA ARG A 283 20.69 -10.88 1.49
C ARG A 283 21.42 -11.11 2.80
N ALA A 284 21.91 -10.05 3.44
CA ALA A 284 22.52 -10.12 4.77
C ALA A 284 21.52 -10.57 5.84
N LEU A 285 20.30 -10.01 5.83
CA LEU A 285 19.22 -10.42 6.74
C LEU A 285 18.78 -11.88 6.48
N GLY A 286 18.95 -12.38 5.27
CA GLY A 286 18.73 -13.78 4.91
C GLY A 286 19.67 -14.79 5.56
N ILE A 287 20.84 -14.36 6.07
CA ILE A 287 21.88 -15.25 6.60
C ILE A 287 21.44 -15.84 7.95
N GLY A 288 21.33 -17.17 8.00
CA GLY A 288 20.96 -17.91 9.20
C GLY A 288 19.46 -17.95 9.53
N LEU A 289 18.59 -17.34 8.71
CA LEU A 289 17.14 -17.51 8.83
C LEU A 289 16.74 -18.99 8.64
N ARG A 290 15.86 -19.52 9.50
CA ARG A 290 15.40 -20.92 9.48
C ARG A 290 13.89 -20.97 9.73
N GLU A 291 13.21 -21.93 9.12
CA GLU A 291 11.79 -22.17 9.40
C GLU A 291 11.54 -22.52 10.88
N GLY A 292 10.32 -22.28 11.35
CA GLY A 292 9.85 -22.66 12.68
C GLY A 292 9.27 -21.50 13.47
N TYR A 293 9.15 -21.72 14.78
CA TYR A 293 8.66 -20.74 15.75
C TYR A 293 9.84 -20.01 16.38
N HIS A 294 9.83 -18.69 16.34
CA HIS A 294 10.88 -17.83 16.88
C HIS A 294 10.25 -16.74 17.72
N PRO A 295 10.89 -16.26 18.81
CA PRO A 295 10.36 -15.11 19.53
C PRO A 295 10.28 -13.89 18.61
N VAL A 296 9.22 -13.09 18.70
CA VAL A 296 9.08 -11.84 17.93
C VAL A 296 10.29 -10.93 18.17
N ARG A 297 10.70 -10.80 19.45
CA ARG A 297 11.89 -10.06 19.87
C ARG A 297 13.11 -10.98 19.92
N SER A 298 13.62 -11.31 18.75
CA SER A 298 14.83 -12.11 18.58
C SER A 298 15.58 -11.69 17.33
N ARG A 299 16.77 -12.26 17.10
CA ARG A 299 17.52 -12.08 15.86
C ARG A 299 16.70 -12.47 14.63
N VAL A 300 16.00 -13.61 14.69
CA VAL A 300 15.18 -14.10 13.56
C VAL A 300 13.95 -13.22 13.37
N GLY A 301 13.26 -12.86 14.45
CA GLY A 301 12.12 -11.94 14.38
C GLY A 301 12.50 -10.57 13.81
N TRP A 302 13.63 -10.01 14.23
CA TRP A 302 14.21 -8.79 13.67
C TRP A 302 14.55 -8.93 12.17
N GLN A 303 15.19 -10.03 11.77
CA GLN A 303 15.53 -10.28 10.37
C GLN A 303 14.29 -10.35 9.48
N VAL A 304 13.25 -11.05 9.92
CA VAL A 304 11.98 -11.19 9.19
C VAL A 304 11.28 -9.84 9.06
N TRP A 305 11.10 -9.13 10.18
CA TRP A 305 10.47 -7.80 10.19
C TRP A 305 11.22 -6.81 9.30
N ALA A 306 12.55 -6.73 9.41
CA ALA A 306 13.37 -5.81 8.63
C ALA A 306 13.32 -6.15 7.14
N THR A 307 13.33 -7.43 6.80
CA THR A 307 13.19 -7.90 5.40
C THR A 307 11.85 -7.47 4.82
N GLU A 308 10.74 -7.69 5.54
CA GLU A 308 9.42 -7.32 5.05
C GLU A 308 9.27 -5.79 4.86
N ARG A 309 9.83 -4.99 5.77
CA ARG A 309 9.86 -3.52 5.63
C ARG A 309 10.70 -3.04 4.45
N LEU A 310 11.85 -3.68 4.19
CA LEU A 310 12.67 -3.38 3.02
C LEU A 310 11.97 -3.78 1.72
N MET A 311 11.32 -4.95 1.69
CA MET A 311 10.57 -5.43 0.53
C MET A 311 9.39 -4.52 0.19
N ASP A 312 8.67 -4.02 1.20
CA ASP A 312 7.58 -3.07 1.01
C ASP A 312 8.08 -1.71 0.48
N SER A 313 9.21 -1.23 1.02
CA SER A 313 9.87 -0.01 0.51
C SER A 313 10.32 -0.17 -0.94
N ALA A 314 10.91 -1.32 -1.28
CA ALA A 314 11.39 -1.64 -2.62
C ALA A 314 10.24 -1.70 -3.63
N ARG A 315 9.12 -2.35 -3.28
CA ARG A 315 7.91 -2.42 -4.09
C ARG A 315 7.39 -1.03 -4.46
N THR A 316 7.49 -0.07 -3.55
CA THR A 316 7.01 1.31 -3.75
C THR A 316 8.01 2.17 -4.53
N LEU A 317 9.28 2.18 -4.13
CA LEU A 317 10.28 3.12 -4.66
C LEU A 317 11.02 2.59 -5.91
N LEU A 318 11.06 1.28 -6.11
CA LEU A 318 11.61 0.64 -7.29
C LEU A 318 10.48 0.12 -8.19
N PHE A 319 9.31 0.77 -8.20
CA PHE A 319 8.15 0.36 -9.00
C PHE A 319 8.48 0.01 -10.46
N PRO A 320 9.39 0.69 -11.19
CA PRO A 320 9.78 0.26 -12.54
C PRO A 320 10.41 -1.15 -12.64
N LEU A 321 11.01 -1.66 -11.55
CA LEU A 321 11.49 -3.04 -11.46
C LEU A 321 10.37 -4.04 -11.15
N TYR A 322 9.23 -3.57 -10.65
CA TYR A 322 8.02 -4.37 -10.39
C TYR A 322 7.09 -4.33 -11.61
N ALA A 323 6.23 -5.35 -11.73
CA ALA A 323 5.35 -5.53 -12.89
C ALA A 323 6.08 -5.52 -14.25
N SER A 324 7.36 -5.90 -14.29
CA SER A 324 8.21 -5.84 -15.49
C SER A 324 8.94 -7.16 -15.74
N LEU A 325 9.55 -7.28 -16.90
CA LEU A 325 10.39 -8.44 -17.22
C LEU A 325 11.61 -8.59 -16.29
N LEU A 326 11.96 -7.53 -15.55
CA LEU A 326 13.04 -7.55 -14.56
C LEU A 326 12.59 -8.11 -13.21
N THR A 327 11.30 -8.10 -12.89
CA THR A 327 10.79 -8.50 -11.56
C THR A 327 11.21 -9.93 -11.16
N PRO A 328 11.09 -10.95 -12.03
CA PRO A 328 11.55 -12.30 -11.68
C PRO A 328 13.05 -12.38 -11.40
N VAL A 329 13.88 -11.60 -12.11
CA VAL A 329 15.34 -11.56 -11.89
C VAL A 329 15.65 -10.87 -10.57
N TRP A 330 15.02 -9.73 -10.31
CA TRP A 330 15.12 -8.99 -9.05
C TRP A 330 14.80 -9.88 -7.84
N MET A 331 13.69 -10.61 -7.90
CA MET A 331 13.28 -11.55 -6.83
C MET A 331 14.29 -12.69 -6.62
N ARG A 332 14.93 -13.21 -7.68
CA ARG A 332 16.02 -14.20 -7.55
C ARG A 332 17.24 -13.63 -6.86
N LEU A 333 17.64 -12.41 -7.23
CA LEU A 333 18.78 -11.73 -6.61
C LEU A 333 18.55 -11.54 -5.11
N LEU A 334 17.34 -11.16 -4.71
CA LEU A 334 16.93 -11.03 -3.31
C LEU A 334 16.88 -12.37 -2.54
N GLY A 335 16.83 -13.50 -3.25
CA GLY A 335 16.94 -14.84 -2.68
C GLY A 335 15.69 -15.71 -2.75
N ALA A 336 14.69 -15.33 -3.53
CA ALA A 336 13.55 -16.19 -3.85
C ALA A 336 13.89 -17.22 -4.93
N ASN A 337 13.23 -18.38 -4.87
CA ASN A 337 13.32 -19.40 -5.91
C ASN A 337 12.24 -19.15 -6.96
N ILE A 338 12.61 -18.50 -8.07
CA ILE A 338 11.68 -18.11 -9.13
C ILE A 338 11.95 -18.90 -10.42
N GLY A 339 10.95 -19.64 -10.88
CA GLY A 339 10.95 -20.43 -12.10
C GLY A 339 10.99 -19.60 -13.39
N LYS A 340 11.08 -20.27 -14.53
CA LYS A 340 11.13 -19.66 -15.87
C LYS A 340 9.75 -19.17 -16.31
N ASN A 341 9.72 -18.09 -17.11
CA ASN A 341 8.50 -17.50 -17.67
C ASN A 341 7.41 -17.16 -16.62
N THR A 342 7.83 -16.89 -15.40
CA THR A 342 6.97 -16.40 -14.32
C THR A 342 6.67 -14.93 -14.57
N GLU A 343 5.41 -14.54 -14.40
CA GLU A 343 4.98 -13.14 -14.39
C GLU A 343 4.68 -12.76 -12.93
N ILE A 344 5.30 -11.68 -12.46
CA ILE A 344 5.14 -11.18 -11.10
C ILE A 344 4.85 -9.70 -11.21
N SER A 345 3.69 -9.28 -10.74
CA SER A 345 3.33 -7.86 -10.67
C SER A 345 3.92 -7.22 -9.43
N THR A 346 3.09 -6.74 -8.51
CA THR A 346 3.50 -6.28 -7.19
C THR A 346 3.30 -7.40 -6.15
N ALA A 347 4.39 -7.87 -5.53
CA ALA A 347 4.34 -8.94 -4.53
C ALA A 347 5.16 -8.59 -3.29
N LEU A 348 4.55 -8.74 -2.11
CA LEU A 348 5.22 -8.68 -0.81
C LEU A 348 5.60 -10.11 -0.39
N VAL A 349 6.89 -10.35 -0.24
CA VAL A 349 7.40 -11.70 0.00
C VAL A 349 8.50 -11.72 1.05
N LEU A 350 8.69 -12.83 1.76
CA LEU A 350 9.96 -13.17 2.40
C LEU A 350 10.80 -13.98 1.41
N PRO A 351 11.80 -13.39 0.72
CA PRO A 351 12.41 -14.02 -0.46
C PRO A 351 12.95 -15.42 -0.17
N LYS A 352 13.68 -15.59 0.93
CA LYS A 352 14.29 -16.87 1.33
C LYS A 352 13.29 -18.03 1.46
N PHE A 353 12.04 -17.74 1.81
CA PHE A 353 10.99 -18.73 2.04
C PHE A 353 9.95 -18.75 0.92
N THR A 354 10.25 -18.12 -0.22
CA THR A 354 9.33 -17.99 -1.33
C THR A 354 9.79 -18.80 -2.52
N THR A 355 8.96 -19.78 -2.92
CA THR A 355 9.15 -20.55 -4.15
C THR A 355 8.00 -20.29 -5.11
N VAL A 356 8.32 -19.80 -6.31
CA VAL A 356 7.37 -19.59 -7.41
C VAL A 356 7.82 -20.43 -8.60
N ALA A 357 7.04 -21.44 -8.96
CA ALA A 357 7.41 -22.38 -10.02
C ALA A 357 7.14 -21.84 -11.44
N ASP A 358 7.65 -22.54 -12.46
CA ASP A 358 7.60 -22.10 -13.86
C ASP A 358 6.20 -21.68 -14.34
N GLY A 359 6.15 -20.59 -15.09
CA GLY A 359 4.92 -20.10 -15.74
C GLY A 359 3.85 -19.60 -14.78
N ALA A 360 4.11 -19.53 -13.48
CA ALA A 360 3.18 -18.98 -12.50
C ALA A 360 2.94 -17.48 -12.73
N PHE A 361 1.81 -17.00 -12.24
CA PHE A 361 1.40 -15.61 -12.30
C PHE A 361 1.04 -15.13 -10.89
N LEU A 362 1.78 -14.12 -10.41
CA LEU A 362 1.47 -13.41 -9.17
C LEU A 362 0.95 -12.04 -9.57
N ALA A 363 -0.32 -11.78 -9.28
CA ALA A 363 -0.98 -10.53 -9.61
C ALA A 363 -0.61 -9.43 -8.60
N ASP A 364 -1.33 -8.31 -8.65
CA ASP A 364 -1.02 -7.15 -7.82
C ASP A 364 -1.27 -7.39 -6.34
N ASP A 365 -0.44 -6.76 -5.52
CA ASP A 365 -0.54 -6.76 -4.07
C ASP A 365 -0.59 -8.19 -3.47
N THR A 366 0.09 -9.16 -4.07
CA THR A 366 0.09 -10.54 -3.54
C THR A 366 1.02 -10.68 -2.33
N MET A 367 0.61 -11.45 -1.32
CA MET A 367 1.42 -11.71 -0.12
C MET A 367 1.83 -13.18 -0.04
N VAL A 368 3.13 -13.47 -0.10
CA VAL A 368 3.67 -14.85 -0.15
C VAL A 368 4.73 -15.07 0.92
N ALA A 369 4.58 -16.12 1.72
CA ALA A 369 5.51 -16.51 2.78
C ALA A 369 5.76 -15.44 3.87
N SER A 370 4.87 -14.43 4.02
CA SER A 370 4.90 -13.55 5.20
C SER A 370 4.67 -14.36 6.50
N TYR A 371 4.77 -13.75 7.66
CA TYR A 371 4.79 -14.45 8.97
C TYR A 371 3.43 -14.40 9.69
N GLU A 372 3.21 -15.36 10.59
CA GLU A 372 2.08 -15.38 11.51
C GLU A 372 2.54 -14.99 12.93
N LEU A 373 1.68 -14.33 13.70
CA LEU A 373 1.97 -13.88 15.08
C LEU A 373 0.99 -14.46 16.10
N GLY A 374 1.53 -14.97 17.21
CA GLY A 374 0.71 -15.28 18.39
C GLY A 374 1.51 -15.65 19.62
N GLY A 375 1.03 -15.23 20.79
CA GLY A 375 1.65 -15.54 22.07
C GLY A 375 3.09 -15.03 22.24
N GLY A 376 3.49 -13.95 21.55
CA GLY A 376 4.88 -13.47 21.51
C GLY A 376 5.81 -14.25 20.57
N TRP A 377 5.28 -15.24 19.86
CA TRP A 377 5.97 -16.03 18.85
C TRP A 377 5.63 -15.55 17.44
N LEU A 378 6.61 -15.71 16.56
CA LEU A 378 6.54 -15.49 15.13
C LEU A 378 6.75 -16.85 14.45
N HIS A 379 5.87 -17.23 13.54
CA HIS A 379 5.97 -18.46 12.76
C HIS A 379 6.32 -18.15 11.31
N ILE A 380 7.42 -18.75 10.85
CA ILE A 380 7.89 -18.68 9.45
C ILE A 380 8.00 -20.07 8.84
N LYS A 381 7.56 -20.19 7.60
CA LYS A 381 7.63 -21.42 6.82
C LYS A 381 7.56 -21.11 5.33
N GLU A 382 8.18 -21.95 4.50
CA GLU A 382 8.14 -21.82 3.05
C GLU A 382 6.70 -21.81 2.53
N ALA A 383 6.41 -20.86 1.63
CA ALA A 383 5.21 -20.86 0.82
C ALA A 383 5.56 -21.12 -0.65
N LYS A 384 4.70 -21.88 -1.34
CA LYS A 384 4.96 -22.32 -2.72
C LYS A 384 3.81 -22.00 -3.66
N VAL A 385 4.12 -21.29 -4.76
CA VAL A 385 3.20 -21.11 -5.89
C VAL A 385 3.54 -22.14 -6.98
N GLY A 386 2.56 -23.01 -7.30
CA GLY A 386 2.74 -24.13 -8.22
C GLY A 386 2.98 -23.74 -9.69
N LYS A 387 3.41 -24.70 -10.51
CA LYS A 387 3.66 -24.49 -11.95
C LYS A 387 2.37 -24.04 -12.65
N ARG A 388 2.44 -22.96 -13.44
CA ARG A 388 1.28 -22.32 -14.10
C ARG A 388 0.11 -22.02 -13.14
N ALA A 389 0.41 -21.82 -11.86
CA ALA A 389 -0.60 -21.39 -10.90
C ALA A 389 -0.83 -19.88 -11.01
N PHE A 390 -2.03 -19.44 -10.63
CA PHE A 390 -2.42 -18.05 -10.61
C PHE A 390 -2.78 -17.63 -9.19
N LEU A 391 -2.09 -16.63 -8.64
CA LEU A 391 -2.45 -15.98 -7.39
C LEU A 391 -2.98 -14.58 -7.75
N GLY A 392 -4.28 -14.37 -7.59
CA GLY A 392 -4.98 -13.15 -7.98
C GLY A 392 -4.71 -11.96 -7.06
N ASN A 393 -5.26 -10.80 -7.44
CA ASN A 393 -5.01 -9.53 -6.75
C ASN A 393 -5.31 -9.61 -5.25
N SER A 394 -4.40 -9.08 -4.44
CA SER A 394 -4.44 -9.14 -2.98
C SER A 394 -4.54 -10.58 -2.40
N GLY A 395 -4.25 -11.60 -3.20
CA GLY A 395 -4.26 -13.00 -2.81
C GLY A 395 -3.08 -13.35 -1.90
N MET A 396 -3.30 -14.27 -0.96
CA MET A 396 -2.33 -14.62 0.07
C MET A 396 -1.94 -16.10 0.04
N ALA A 397 -0.64 -16.38 0.12
CA ALA A 397 -0.09 -17.69 0.42
C ALA A 397 0.80 -17.59 1.68
N GLY A 398 0.17 -17.68 2.85
CA GLY A 398 0.85 -17.61 4.15
C GLY A 398 1.80 -18.79 4.45
N PRO A 399 2.44 -18.81 5.63
CA PRO A 399 3.40 -19.84 6.03
C PRO A 399 2.92 -21.27 5.76
N GLY A 400 3.70 -22.03 5.00
CA GLY A 400 3.39 -23.43 4.70
C GLY A 400 2.24 -23.66 3.71
N ARG A 401 1.59 -22.60 3.21
CA ARG A 401 0.52 -22.71 2.20
C ARG A 401 1.08 -22.93 0.81
N ARG A 402 0.27 -23.60 -0.03
CA ARG A 402 0.66 -23.94 -1.39
C ARG A 402 -0.46 -23.62 -2.38
N VAL A 403 -0.15 -22.81 -3.38
CA VAL A 403 -1.05 -22.63 -4.54
C VAL A 403 -0.90 -23.84 -5.46
N PRO A 404 -1.97 -24.58 -5.77
CA PRO A 404 -1.88 -25.81 -6.56
C PRO A 404 -1.40 -25.56 -7.99
N LYS A 405 -0.67 -26.54 -8.56
CA LYS A 405 -0.27 -26.54 -9.99
C LYS A 405 -1.49 -26.39 -10.89
N ASN A 406 -1.39 -25.57 -11.95
CA ASN A 406 -2.50 -25.21 -12.85
C ASN A 406 -3.75 -24.71 -12.10
N GLY A 407 -3.60 -24.27 -10.85
CA GLY A 407 -4.71 -23.84 -10.00
C GLY A 407 -4.74 -22.33 -9.85
N LEU A 408 -5.85 -21.85 -9.30
CA LEU A 408 -6.11 -20.43 -9.13
C LEU A 408 -6.52 -20.15 -7.69
N VAL A 409 -5.95 -19.12 -7.08
CA VAL A 409 -6.48 -18.48 -5.88
C VAL A 409 -6.94 -17.11 -6.32
N ALA A 410 -8.24 -16.84 -6.16
CA ALA A 410 -8.89 -15.65 -6.69
C ALA A 410 -8.51 -14.37 -5.91
N VAL A 411 -9.09 -13.26 -6.33
CA VAL A 411 -8.91 -11.95 -5.71
C VAL A 411 -9.35 -11.98 -4.24
N LEU A 412 -8.67 -11.25 -3.35
CA LEU A 412 -8.96 -11.17 -1.91
C LEU A 412 -9.02 -12.55 -1.20
N SER A 413 -8.32 -13.57 -1.72
CA SER A 413 -8.47 -14.95 -1.25
C SER A 413 -7.19 -15.51 -0.61
N ALA A 414 -7.36 -16.44 0.33
CA ALA A 414 -6.25 -17.14 0.96
C ALA A 414 -6.00 -18.50 0.31
N ALA A 415 -4.74 -18.91 0.17
CA ALA A 415 -4.41 -20.22 -0.38
C ALA A 415 -4.81 -21.35 0.61
N PRO A 416 -5.41 -22.45 0.11
CA PRO A 416 -5.76 -23.60 0.94
C PRO A 416 -4.51 -24.30 1.50
N SER A 417 -4.68 -25.03 2.61
CA SER A 417 -3.60 -25.83 3.20
C SER A 417 -3.28 -27.07 2.36
N LYS A 418 -4.30 -27.67 1.74
CA LYS A 418 -4.19 -28.81 0.83
C LYS A 418 -5.10 -28.59 -0.38
N ALA A 419 -4.56 -28.74 -1.58
CA ALA A 419 -5.32 -28.61 -2.81
C ALA A 419 -4.81 -29.54 -3.92
N LYS A 420 -5.74 -30.00 -4.77
CA LYS A 420 -5.42 -30.81 -5.95
C LYS A 420 -4.98 -29.90 -7.11
N SER A 421 -4.11 -30.41 -7.98
CA SER A 421 -3.74 -29.71 -9.23
C SER A 421 -5.01 -29.37 -10.04
N GLY A 422 -5.05 -28.19 -10.67
CA GLY A 422 -6.19 -27.73 -11.46
C GLY A 422 -7.36 -27.16 -10.66
N SER A 423 -7.31 -27.17 -9.33
CA SER A 423 -8.38 -26.61 -8.49
C SER A 423 -8.29 -25.09 -8.38
N SER A 424 -9.45 -24.43 -8.37
CA SER A 424 -9.59 -22.99 -8.17
C SER A 424 -10.25 -22.71 -6.81
N TRP A 425 -9.85 -21.63 -6.15
CA TRP A 425 -10.22 -21.30 -4.78
C TRP A 425 -10.56 -19.82 -4.64
N LEU A 426 -11.54 -19.50 -3.81
CA LEU A 426 -12.06 -18.17 -3.55
C LEU A 426 -12.35 -17.99 -2.05
N GLY A 427 -12.12 -16.79 -1.54
CA GLY A 427 -12.41 -16.37 -0.18
C GLY A 427 -11.34 -16.76 0.85
N SER A 428 -11.59 -16.34 2.09
CA SER A 428 -10.87 -16.75 3.29
C SER A 428 -11.94 -16.94 4.37
N PRO A 429 -12.36 -18.17 4.74
CA PRO A 429 -11.72 -19.44 4.40
C PRO A 429 -11.88 -19.80 2.92
N PRO A 430 -10.88 -20.46 2.31
CA PRO A 430 -10.93 -20.79 0.90
C PRO A 430 -11.97 -21.86 0.59
N VAL A 431 -12.90 -21.52 -0.30
CA VAL A 431 -13.92 -22.40 -0.87
C VAL A 431 -13.55 -22.72 -2.32
N ARG A 432 -13.82 -23.94 -2.76
CA ARG A 432 -13.49 -24.38 -4.12
C ARG A 432 -14.44 -23.73 -5.12
N LEU A 433 -13.87 -23.01 -6.08
CA LEU A 433 -14.58 -22.47 -7.23
C LEU A 433 -14.72 -23.55 -8.30
N ARG A 434 -15.94 -23.74 -8.82
CA ARG A 434 -16.18 -24.61 -10.00
C ARG A 434 -15.76 -23.83 -11.25
N ARG A 435 -14.71 -24.30 -11.92
CA ARG A 435 -14.22 -23.75 -13.19
C ARG A 435 -14.16 -24.87 -14.22
N SER A 436 -14.69 -24.63 -15.41
CA SER A 436 -14.29 -25.32 -16.64
C SER A 436 -12.99 -24.69 -17.12
N ALA A 437 -11.91 -25.46 -17.17
CA ALA A 437 -10.69 -25.00 -17.81
C ALA A 437 -10.97 -24.92 -19.31
N ASN A 438 -10.93 -23.73 -19.89
CA ASN A 438 -11.00 -23.57 -21.34
C ASN A 438 -9.58 -23.75 -21.91
N ASP A 439 -9.46 -24.62 -22.91
CA ASP A 439 -8.21 -24.86 -23.62
C ASP A 439 -8.02 -23.74 -24.64
N THR A 440 -7.29 -22.69 -24.25
CA THR A 440 -6.90 -21.60 -25.17
C THR A 440 -5.46 -21.73 -25.62
N ASP A 441 -5.23 -21.42 -26.89
CA ASP A 441 -3.97 -21.55 -27.64
C ASP A 441 -2.73 -21.06 -26.84
N SER A 442 -1.81 -21.99 -26.60
CA SER A 442 -0.60 -21.81 -25.79
C SER A 442 0.49 -20.94 -26.43
N SER A 443 0.38 -20.66 -27.74
CA SER A 443 1.46 -20.04 -28.52
C SER A 443 1.69 -18.54 -28.24
N ARG A 444 0.73 -17.84 -27.62
CA ARG A 444 0.83 -16.39 -27.30
C ARG A 444 0.78 -16.05 -25.80
N THR A 445 0.72 -17.05 -24.93
CA THR A 445 0.47 -16.87 -23.50
C THR A 445 1.70 -17.22 -22.64
N PHE A 446 2.29 -18.41 -22.82
CA PHE A 446 3.35 -18.91 -21.92
C PHE A 446 4.78 -18.86 -22.49
N GLU A 447 4.95 -18.86 -23.80
CA GLU A 447 6.27 -18.86 -24.47
C GLU A 447 6.36 -17.78 -25.56
N PRO A 448 6.42 -16.50 -25.18
CA PRO A 448 6.47 -15.40 -26.13
C PRO A 448 7.79 -15.41 -26.93
N PRO A 449 7.76 -15.16 -28.25
CA PRO A 449 8.97 -15.09 -29.07
C PRO A 449 9.88 -13.94 -28.62
N LEU A 450 11.19 -14.11 -28.83
CA LEU A 450 12.22 -13.15 -28.41
C LEU A 450 11.93 -11.71 -28.90
N ARG A 451 11.41 -11.55 -30.12
CA ARG A 451 11.02 -10.24 -30.66
C ARG A 451 10.00 -9.50 -29.77
N LEU A 452 9.03 -10.22 -29.18
CA LEU A 452 8.03 -9.61 -28.30
C LEU A 452 8.64 -9.31 -26.92
N LYS A 453 9.59 -10.13 -26.44
CA LYS A 453 10.38 -9.83 -25.23
C LYS A 453 11.18 -8.55 -25.38
N ILE A 454 11.85 -8.36 -26.51
CA ILE A 454 12.60 -7.14 -26.80
C ILE A 454 11.65 -5.94 -26.92
N ALA A 455 10.57 -6.07 -27.69
CA ALA A 455 9.59 -4.98 -27.84
C ALA A 455 8.97 -4.56 -26.49
N ARG A 456 8.57 -5.53 -25.67
CA ARG A 456 8.07 -5.28 -24.31
C ARG A 456 9.14 -4.60 -23.45
N ALA A 457 10.38 -5.08 -23.46
CA ALA A 457 11.47 -4.47 -22.69
C ALA A 457 11.73 -3.00 -23.08
N VAL A 458 11.66 -2.68 -24.38
CA VAL A 458 11.77 -1.29 -24.86
C VAL A 458 10.64 -0.42 -24.31
N VAL A 459 9.39 -0.89 -24.39
CA VAL A 459 8.23 -0.15 -23.87
C VAL A 459 8.28 -0.03 -22.34
N GLU A 460 8.65 -1.09 -21.62
CA GLU A 460 8.80 -1.07 -20.16
C GLU A 460 9.91 -0.12 -19.69
N THR A 461 10.95 0.09 -20.49
CA THR A 461 12.00 1.08 -20.18
C THR A 461 11.44 2.50 -20.10
N CYS A 462 10.36 2.80 -20.83
CA CYS A 462 9.65 4.08 -20.72
C CYS A 462 9.03 4.31 -19.33
N ARG A 463 8.92 3.29 -18.46
CA ARG A 463 8.54 3.47 -17.05
C ARG A 463 9.57 4.24 -16.22
N LEU A 464 10.78 4.48 -16.75
CA LEU A 464 11.72 5.42 -16.14
C LEU A 464 11.30 6.89 -16.30
N ILE A 465 10.53 7.22 -17.35
CA ILE A 465 10.05 8.58 -17.61
C ILE A 465 9.21 9.12 -16.44
N PRO A 466 8.17 8.43 -15.93
CA PRO A 466 7.40 8.94 -14.82
C PRO A 466 8.23 9.08 -13.53
N VAL A 467 9.24 8.24 -13.31
CA VAL A 467 10.18 8.43 -12.17
C VAL A 467 11.02 9.70 -12.35
N MET A 468 11.54 9.95 -13.55
CA MET A 468 12.26 11.19 -13.87
C MET A 468 11.36 12.42 -13.68
N ILE A 469 10.09 12.34 -14.08
CA ILE A 469 9.11 13.41 -13.83
C ILE A 469 8.90 13.63 -12.34
N THR A 470 8.78 12.57 -11.54
CA THR A 470 8.66 12.69 -10.08
C THR A 470 9.87 13.34 -9.44
N PHE A 471 11.10 13.01 -9.88
CA PHE A 471 12.29 13.69 -9.40
C PHE A 471 12.38 15.13 -9.93
N GLY A 472 11.92 15.38 -11.15
CA GLY A 472 11.82 16.72 -11.73
C GLY A 472 10.83 17.62 -10.97
N ILE A 473 9.68 17.08 -10.55
CA ILE A 473 8.73 17.78 -9.67
C ILE A 473 9.39 18.09 -8.33
N GLY A 474 10.08 17.13 -7.71
CA GLY A 474 10.82 17.35 -6.48
C GLY A 474 11.89 18.43 -6.61
N LEU A 475 12.65 18.42 -7.70
CA LEU A 475 13.64 19.45 -8.03
C LEU A 475 12.98 20.82 -8.23
N GLY A 476 11.86 20.87 -8.96
CA GLY A 476 11.06 22.09 -9.14
C GLY A 476 10.54 22.65 -7.82
N VAL A 477 10.10 21.79 -6.90
CA VAL A 477 9.71 22.19 -5.53
C VAL A 477 10.91 22.79 -4.80
N LEU A 478 12.09 22.16 -4.84
CA LEU A 478 13.29 22.68 -4.21
C LEU A 478 13.68 24.07 -4.76
N PHE A 479 13.71 24.23 -6.09
CA PHE A 479 14.03 25.51 -6.72
C PHE A 479 12.97 26.59 -6.46
N ALA A 480 11.67 26.25 -6.48
CA ALA A 480 10.61 27.19 -6.19
C ALA A 480 10.68 27.67 -4.73
N LEU A 481 10.89 26.75 -3.78
CA LEU A 481 11.08 27.10 -2.38
C LEU A 481 12.37 27.90 -2.16
N GLN A 482 13.43 27.61 -2.92
CA GLN A 482 14.69 28.36 -2.90
C GLN A 482 14.49 29.80 -3.39
N ALA A 483 13.80 29.98 -4.52
CA ALA A 483 13.45 31.29 -5.05
C ALA A 483 12.60 32.09 -4.04
N MET A 484 11.59 31.46 -3.43
CA MET A 484 10.78 32.09 -2.39
C MET A 484 11.62 32.45 -1.15
N ALA A 485 12.50 31.57 -0.70
CA ALA A 485 13.37 31.85 0.44
C ALA A 485 14.32 33.02 0.16
N GLY A 486 14.83 33.15 -1.07
CA GLY A 486 15.65 34.29 -1.48
C GLY A 486 14.85 35.60 -1.58
N ALA A 487 13.60 35.55 -2.05
CA ALA A 487 12.79 36.76 -2.27
C ALA A 487 12.12 37.30 -1.00
N ILE A 488 11.56 36.42 -0.16
CA ILE A 488 10.75 36.80 1.02
C ILE A 488 11.28 36.21 2.33
N GLY A 489 12.42 35.51 2.32
CA GLY A 489 13.03 34.90 3.49
C GLY A 489 12.48 33.50 3.82
N PHE A 490 13.30 32.71 4.54
CA PHE A 490 13.00 31.31 4.87
C PHE A 490 11.69 31.10 5.64
N TRP A 491 11.35 31.99 6.57
CA TRP A 491 10.16 31.85 7.40
C TRP A 491 8.87 31.99 6.59
N PHE A 492 8.79 33.01 5.72
CA PHE A 492 7.65 33.17 4.84
C PHE A 492 7.60 32.08 3.76
N ALA A 493 8.75 31.68 3.21
CA ALA A 493 8.81 30.53 2.31
C ALA A 493 8.30 29.24 2.97
N ALA A 494 8.55 29.04 4.27
CA ALA A 494 7.99 27.92 5.02
C ALA A 494 6.48 28.01 5.19
N LEU A 495 5.96 29.19 5.56
CA LEU A 495 4.52 29.42 5.71
C LEU A 495 3.75 29.14 4.41
N PHE A 496 4.30 29.58 3.27
CA PHE A 496 3.65 29.42 1.96
C PHE A 496 4.06 28.15 1.20
N SER A 497 4.89 27.28 1.79
CA SER A 497 5.36 26.05 1.14
C SER A 497 4.23 25.10 0.72
N GLY A 498 3.09 25.14 1.41
CA GLY A 498 1.88 24.40 1.04
C GLY A 498 1.36 24.78 -0.36
N ILE A 499 1.47 26.03 -0.78
CA ILE A 499 1.06 26.48 -2.12
C ILE A 499 1.95 25.83 -3.18
N VAL A 500 3.27 25.79 -2.95
CA VAL A 500 4.22 25.12 -3.85
C VAL A 500 3.90 23.64 -3.98
N LEU A 501 3.55 22.97 -2.87
CA LEU A 501 3.16 21.56 -2.89
C LEU A 501 1.81 21.34 -3.62
N LEU A 502 0.86 22.26 -3.49
CA LEU A 502 -0.40 22.20 -4.26
C LEU A 502 -0.15 22.34 -5.77
N VAL A 503 0.74 23.25 -6.18
CA VAL A 503 1.15 23.39 -7.58
C VAL A 503 1.85 22.13 -8.06
N ALA A 504 2.76 21.56 -7.27
CA ALA A 504 3.42 20.29 -7.59
C ALA A 504 2.42 19.14 -7.78
N GLY A 505 1.41 19.05 -6.91
CA GLY A 505 0.32 18.08 -7.05
C GLY A 505 -0.52 18.31 -8.32
N ALA A 506 -0.83 19.56 -8.67
CA ALA A 506 -1.53 19.88 -9.90
C ALA A 506 -0.72 19.50 -11.15
N VAL A 507 0.60 19.76 -11.15
CA VAL A 507 1.52 19.33 -12.20
C VAL A 507 1.54 17.80 -12.31
N ALA A 508 1.65 17.09 -11.18
CA ALA A 508 1.65 15.64 -11.13
C ALA A 508 0.37 15.03 -11.72
N GLY A 509 -0.80 15.49 -11.25
CA GLY A 509 -2.10 15.01 -11.74
C GLY A 509 -2.27 15.29 -13.25
N THR A 510 -1.89 16.49 -13.70
CA THR A 510 -1.96 16.86 -15.12
C THR A 510 -1.02 16.02 -15.97
N ALA A 511 0.21 15.78 -15.52
CA ALA A 511 1.18 14.95 -16.23
C ALA A 511 0.66 13.52 -16.44
N SER A 512 0.03 12.92 -15.43
CA SER A 512 -0.57 11.58 -15.56
C SER A 512 -1.77 11.55 -16.49
N ILE A 513 -2.63 12.58 -16.48
CA ILE A 513 -3.74 12.72 -17.44
C ILE A 513 -3.20 12.81 -18.87
N VAL A 514 -2.23 13.70 -19.11
CA VAL A 514 -1.61 13.88 -20.42
C VAL A 514 -0.96 12.58 -20.90
N ALA A 515 -0.20 11.90 -20.03
CA ALA A 515 0.43 10.63 -20.36
C ALA A 515 -0.60 9.56 -20.77
N LYS A 516 -1.71 9.43 -20.02
CA LYS A 516 -2.78 8.48 -20.35
C LYS A 516 -3.34 8.72 -21.75
N TRP A 517 -3.66 9.97 -22.08
CA TRP A 517 -4.24 10.31 -23.39
C TRP A 517 -3.25 10.20 -24.54
N LEU A 518 -1.97 10.52 -24.33
CA LEU A 518 -0.93 10.39 -25.35
C LEU A 518 -0.50 8.95 -25.61
N VAL A 519 -0.38 8.13 -24.56
CA VAL A 519 0.20 6.78 -24.63
C VAL A 519 -0.86 5.73 -24.99
N VAL A 520 -2.07 5.85 -24.43
CA VAL A 520 -3.12 4.83 -24.55
C VAL A 520 -4.36 5.37 -25.29
N GLY A 521 -4.76 6.61 -24.99
CA GLY A 521 -5.98 7.21 -25.51
C GLY A 521 -7.23 6.72 -24.77
N ARG A 522 -8.36 6.60 -25.48
CA ARG A 522 -9.63 6.13 -24.89
C ARG A 522 -9.65 4.61 -24.79
N ILE A 523 -9.84 4.08 -23.59
CA ILE A 523 -9.97 2.65 -23.35
C ILE A 523 -11.42 2.22 -23.54
N ARG A 524 -11.64 1.06 -24.16
CA ARG A 524 -12.96 0.47 -24.44
C ARG A 524 -13.04 -0.94 -23.87
N LYS A 525 -14.25 -1.48 -23.73
CA LYS A 525 -14.50 -2.89 -23.40
C LYS A 525 -13.96 -3.80 -24.52
N VAL A 526 -12.80 -4.42 -24.30
CA VAL A 526 -12.13 -5.30 -25.25
C VAL A 526 -11.28 -6.34 -24.51
N GLU A 527 -10.84 -7.37 -25.24
CA GLU A 527 -9.88 -8.35 -24.73
C GLU A 527 -8.54 -8.22 -25.45
N HIS A 528 -7.45 -8.29 -24.69
CA HIS A 528 -6.09 -8.25 -25.21
C HIS A 528 -5.23 -9.36 -24.58
N PRO A 529 -4.39 -10.06 -25.36
CA PRO A 529 -3.41 -10.96 -24.76
C PRO A 529 -2.36 -10.15 -23.98
N LEU A 530 -1.79 -10.75 -22.93
CA LEU A 530 -0.75 -10.14 -22.08
C LEU A 530 0.43 -9.61 -22.90
N TRP A 531 0.80 -10.34 -23.96
CA TRP A 531 1.88 -9.96 -24.87
C TRP A 531 1.38 -9.09 -26.03
N SER A 532 0.73 -7.97 -25.70
CA SER A 532 0.24 -6.98 -26.66
C SER A 532 0.73 -5.58 -26.34
N SER A 533 0.90 -4.77 -27.39
CA SER A 533 1.29 -3.36 -27.26
C SER A 533 0.29 -2.54 -26.43
N PHE A 534 -1.00 -2.89 -26.45
CA PHE A 534 -1.99 -2.24 -25.59
C PHE A 534 -1.63 -2.41 -24.11
N VAL A 535 -1.44 -3.64 -23.64
CA VAL A 535 -1.12 -3.94 -22.24
C VAL A 535 0.13 -3.19 -21.81
N TRP A 536 1.22 -3.26 -22.59
CA TRP A 536 2.48 -2.62 -22.18
C TRP A 536 2.40 -1.10 -22.12
N ARG A 537 1.66 -0.47 -23.04
CA ARG A 537 1.41 0.98 -23.02
C ARG A 537 0.50 1.38 -21.87
N ASN A 538 -0.53 0.56 -21.59
CA ASN A 538 -1.42 0.77 -20.44
C ASN A 538 -0.64 0.75 -19.13
N GLU A 539 0.29 -0.19 -18.99
CA GLU A 539 1.17 -0.27 -17.82
C GLU A 539 2.17 0.90 -17.72
N VAL A 540 2.66 1.44 -18.84
CA VAL A 540 3.45 2.68 -18.81
C VAL A 540 2.59 3.85 -18.33
N SER A 541 1.35 3.95 -18.79
CA SER A 541 0.39 4.94 -18.27
C SER A 541 0.11 4.74 -16.78
N ASP A 542 -0.05 3.50 -16.32
CA ASP A 542 -0.23 3.19 -14.90
C ASP A 542 0.97 3.58 -14.05
N ALA A 543 2.20 3.44 -14.57
CA ALA A 543 3.40 3.93 -13.88
C ALA A 543 3.37 5.45 -13.63
N PHE A 544 2.71 6.26 -14.48
CA PHE A 544 2.46 7.67 -14.18
C PHE A 544 1.46 7.87 -13.05
N VAL A 545 0.45 7.00 -12.93
CA VAL A 545 -0.47 7.05 -11.80
C VAL A 545 0.29 6.69 -10.52
N GLU A 546 1.00 5.57 -10.50
CA GLU A 546 1.63 5.05 -9.28
C GLU A 546 2.85 5.83 -8.81
N THR A 547 3.68 6.32 -9.75
CA THR A 547 4.94 6.99 -9.39
C THR A 547 4.86 8.52 -9.42
N VAL A 548 3.87 9.12 -10.11
CA VAL A 548 3.70 10.59 -10.22
C VAL A 548 2.45 11.07 -9.49
N ALA A 549 1.26 10.72 -9.98
CA ALA A 549 0.02 11.25 -9.39
C ALA A 549 -0.18 10.77 -7.95
N ALA A 550 -0.02 9.48 -7.66
CA ALA A 550 -0.29 8.92 -6.34
C ALA A 550 0.51 9.59 -5.22
N PRO A 551 1.86 9.69 -5.26
CA PRO A 551 2.65 10.29 -4.19
C PRO A 551 2.50 11.83 -4.08
N TRP A 552 2.34 12.54 -5.19
CA TRP A 552 2.31 14.02 -5.20
C TRP A 552 0.90 14.61 -5.11
N PHE A 553 -0.14 13.83 -5.41
CA PHE A 553 -1.50 14.33 -5.59
C PHE A 553 -2.58 13.40 -5.04
N ALA A 554 -2.73 12.19 -5.61
CA ALA A 554 -3.96 11.41 -5.46
C ALA A 554 -4.17 10.90 -4.03
N ARG A 555 -3.12 10.49 -3.32
CA ARG A 555 -3.21 10.08 -1.90
C ARG A 555 -3.62 11.25 -1.00
N ALA A 556 -3.12 12.46 -1.26
CA ALA A 556 -3.49 13.65 -0.49
C ALA A 556 -4.92 14.13 -0.82
N ALA A 557 -5.39 13.87 -2.03
CA ALA A 557 -6.70 14.29 -2.53
C ALA A 557 -7.86 13.32 -2.20
N THR A 558 -7.61 12.20 -1.51
CA THR A 558 -8.66 11.24 -1.12
C THR A 558 -9.75 11.91 -0.28
N GLY A 559 -11.02 11.59 -0.56
CA GLY A 559 -12.18 12.20 0.08
C GLY A 559 -12.44 13.65 -0.33
N THR A 560 -11.79 14.16 -1.40
CA THR A 560 -12.01 15.53 -1.90
C THR A 560 -12.62 15.56 -3.29
N ALA A 561 -13.26 16.68 -3.63
CA ALA A 561 -13.76 16.93 -4.99
C ALA A 561 -12.64 16.99 -6.05
N VAL A 562 -11.40 17.29 -5.63
CA VAL A 562 -10.25 17.42 -6.54
C VAL A 562 -9.85 16.06 -7.12
N LEU A 563 -9.93 14.98 -6.33
CA LEU A 563 -9.70 13.62 -6.85
C LEU A 563 -10.75 13.24 -7.90
N ALA A 564 -12.02 13.60 -7.68
CA ALA A 564 -13.08 13.37 -8.67
C ALA A 564 -12.81 14.11 -10.00
N VAL A 565 -12.30 15.35 -9.95
CA VAL A 565 -11.91 16.09 -11.17
C VAL A 565 -10.78 15.38 -11.91
N TYR A 566 -9.75 14.92 -11.18
CA TYR A 566 -8.65 14.17 -11.77
C TYR A 566 -9.11 12.86 -12.42
N LEU A 567 -9.93 12.07 -11.73
CA LEU A 567 -10.45 10.80 -12.25
C LEU A 567 -11.35 11.00 -13.49
N ARG A 568 -12.11 12.10 -13.55
CA ARG A 568 -12.81 12.50 -14.79
C ARG A 568 -11.83 12.82 -15.91
N GLY A 569 -10.73 13.53 -15.61
CA GLY A 569 -9.63 13.77 -16.55
C GLY A 569 -8.98 12.48 -17.06
N MET A 570 -8.89 11.45 -16.22
CA MET A 570 -8.43 10.11 -16.60
C MET A 570 -9.44 9.35 -17.46
N GLY A 571 -10.72 9.71 -17.44
CA GLY A 571 -11.77 9.15 -18.31
C GLY A 571 -13.03 8.68 -17.59
N ALA A 572 -13.05 8.65 -16.26
CA ALA A 572 -14.20 8.16 -15.49
C ALA A 572 -15.41 9.09 -15.58
N THR A 573 -16.61 8.51 -15.48
CA THR A 573 -17.84 9.27 -15.31
C THR A 573 -18.15 9.36 -13.82
N ILE A 574 -18.07 10.56 -13.24
CA ILE A 574 -18.26 10.76 -11.79
C ILE A 574 -19.34 11.81 -11.55
N GLY A 575 -20.35 11.47 -10.76
CA GLY A 575 -21.46 12.32 -10.35
C GLY A 575 -21.10 13.40 -9.33
N ARG A 576 -22.10 14.17 -8.90
CA ARG A 576 -22.00 15.20 -7.86
C ARG A 576 -22.00 14.55 -6.47
N GLY A 577 -21.22 15.10 -5.55
CA GLY A 577 -21.22 14.63 -4.15
C GLY A 577 -20.65 13.23 -3.93
N VAL A 578 -19.93 12.67 -4.92
CA VAL A 578 -19.20 11.41 -4.78
C VAL A 578 -18.12 11.53 -3.71
N TRP A 579 -18.07 10.58 -2.80
CA TRP A 579 -16.96 10.41 -1.86
C TRP A 579 -16.05 9.29 -2.37
N CYS A 580 -14.82 9.62 -2.72
CA CYS A 580 -13.89 8.65 -3.28
C CYS A 580 -12.57 8.70 -2.52
N GLU A 581 -12.17 7.59 -1.92
CA GLU A 581 -10.92 7.41 -1.18
C GLU A 581 -9.94 6.49 -1.90
N SER A 582 -10.26 6.09 -3.13
CA SER A 582 -9.42 5.25 -3.95
C SER A 582 -9.08 5.93 -5.27
N TYR A 583 -7.81 5.93 -5.62
CA TYR A 583 -7.35 6.28 -6.97
C TYR A 583 -7.18 5.03 -7.86
N TRP A 584 -7.39 3.83 -7.31
CA TRP A 584 -7.25 2.56 -8.02
C TRP A 584 -8.48 2.25 -8.87
N LEU A 585 -8.57 3.00 -9.96
CA LEU A 585 -9.49 2.82 -11.08
C LEU A 585 -8.63 2.58 -12.35
N PRO A 586 -8.07 1.37 -12.55
CA PRO A 586 -7.01 1.12 -13.55
C PRO A 586 -7.36 1.60 -14.95
N GLU A 587 -8.54 1.22 -15.45
CA GLU A 587 -9.09 1.75 -16.70
C GLU A 587 -10.26 2.69 -16.39
N ALA A 588 -9.93 3.89 -15.90
CA ALA A 588 -10.91 4.91 -15.50
C ALA A 588 -12.02 5.15 -16.53
N ASP A 589 -11.75 5.06 -17.84
CA ASP A 589 -12.75 5.16 -18.93
C ASP A 589 -13.95 4.21 -18.79
N LEU A 590 -13.77 3.10 -18.07
CA LEU A 590 -14.75 2.04 -17.89
C LEU A 590 -15.48 2.14 -16.54
N VAL A 591 -15.20 3.17 -15.74
CA VAL A 591 -15.81 3.37 -14.42
C VAL A 591 -16.87 4.46 -14.46
N THR A 592 -18.05 4.15 -13.92
CA THR A 592 -19.12 5.13 -13.68
C THR A 592 -19.50 5.14 -12.20
N LEU A 593 -19.43 6.31 -11.57
CA LEU A 593 -19.86 6.57 -10.20
C LEU A 593 -21.01 7.59 -10.23
N GLY A 594 -22.21 7.19 -9.81
CA GLY A 594 -23.40 8.02 -9.77
C GLY A 594 -23.35 9.13 -8.72
N ASP A 595 -24.36 9.98 -8.69
CA ASP A 595 -24.45 11.09 -7.74
C ASP A 595 -24.48 10.56 -6.30
N GLY A 596 -23.63 11.10 -5.43
CA GLY A 596 -23.56 10.70 -4.03
C GLY A 596 -22.93 9.32 -3.76
N ALA A 597 -22.42 8.61 -4.78
CA ALA A 597 -21.79 7.31 -4.60
C ALA A 597 -20.54 7.41 -3.69
N THR A 598 -20.25 6.31 -2.98
CA THR A 598 -19.14 6.21 -2.03
C THR A 598 -18.23 5.05 -2.42
N VAL A 599 -16.94 5.33 -2.62
CA VAL A 599 -15.86 4.34 -2.79
C VAL A 599 -14.84 4.59 -1.68
N GLU A 600 -14.74 3.67 -0.72
CA GLU A 600 -13.92 3.87 0.47
C GLU A 600 -12.47 3.39 0.33
N ARG A 601 -11.68 3.63 1.38
CA ARG A 601 -10.26 3.26 1.46
C ARG A 601 -10.02 1.78 1.14
N GLY A 602 -8.89 1.51 0.49
CA GLY A 602 -8.47 0.15 0.16
C GLY A 602 -9.35 -0.53 -0.89
N CYS A 603 -10.33 0.16 -1.47
CA CYS A 603 -11.13 -0.38 -2.57
C CYS A 603 -10.33 -0.42 -3.88
N VAL A 604 -10.58 -1.47 -4.67
CA VAL A 604 -10.15 -1.54 -6.07
C VAL A 604 -11.39 -1.64 -6.95
N VAL A 605 -11.58 -0.65 -7.83
CA VAL A 605 -12.63 -0.69 -8.86
C VAL A 605 -12.02 -1.30 -10.11
N GLN A 606 -11.93 -2.63 -10.11
CA GLN A 606 -11.13 -3.39 -11.06
C GLN A 606 -11.90 -3.62 -12.37
N THR A 607 -11.42 -2.98 -13.43
CA THR A 607 -12.02 -2.97 -14.77
C THR A 607 -11.46 -4.03 -15.71
N HIS A 608 -10.42 -4.77 -15.29
CA HIS A 608 -9.92 -5.92 -16.05
C HIS A 608 -9.63 -7.15 -15.18
N LEU A 609 -9.60 -8.33 -15.80
CA LEU A 609 -9.10 -9.57 -15.19
C LEU A 609 -8.16 -10.29 -16.14
N PHE A 610 -7.12 -10.92 -15.60
CA PHE A 610 -6.28 -11.85 -16.34
C PHE A 610 -6.81 -13.27 -16.20
N HIS A 611 -7.37 -13.80 -17.29
CA HIS A 611 -7.71 -15.21 -17.41
C HIS A 611 -6.78 -15.86 -18.43
N ASP A 612 -5.98 -16.84 -18.01
CA ASP A 612 -5.00 -17.53 -18.87
C ASP A 612 -4.11 -16.56 -19.68
N ARG A 613 -3.74 -15.43 -19.06
CA ARG A 613 -2.94 -14.34 -19.65
C ARG A 613 -3.63 -13.58 -20.79
N ILE A 614 -4.96 -13.58 -20.82
CA ILE A 614 -5.78 -12.65 -21.59
C ILE A 614 -6.36 -11.62 -20.60
N MET A 615 -6.09 -10.34 -20.85
CA MET A 615 -6.69 -9.20 -20.17
C MET A 615 -8.09 -9.00 -20.75
N SER A 616 -9.12 -9.30 -19.97
CA SER A 616 -10.53 -9.08 -20.33
C SER A 616 -11.03 -7.85 -19.59
N MET A 617 -11.32 -6.77 -20.31
CA MET A 617 -11.78 -5.49 -19.75
C MET A 617 -13.29 -5.31 -19.89
N ASP A 618 -13.92 -4.74 -18.88
CA ASP A 618 -15.35 -4.42 -18.88
C ASP A 618 -15.68 -3.26 -17.92
N THR A 619 -16.90 -2.75 -17.99
CA THR A 619 -17.33 -1.60 -17.18
C THR A 619 -17.61 -1.97 -15.74
N VAL A 620 -17.42 -1.03 -14.81
CA VAL A 620 -17.90 -1.12 -13.42
C VAL A 620 -18.75 0.11 -13.12
N THR A 621 -19.98 -0.11 -12.66
CA THR A 621 -20.95 0.98 -12.41
C THR A 621 -21.44 0.96 -10.97
N LEU A 622 -21.32 2.10 -10.28
CA LEU A 622 -21.96 2.37 -9.00
C LEU A 622 -23.06 3.40 -9.23
N GLY A 623 -24.30 3.07 -8.87
CA GLY A 623 -25.48 3.91 -8.99
C GLY A 623 -25.47 5.10 -8.04
N ASN A 624 -26.54 5.89 -8.08
CA ASN A 624 -26.70 7.06 -7.23
C ASN A 624 -26.77 6.64 -5.75
N GLY A 625 -25.94 7.22 -4.89
CA GLY A 625 -25.87 6.88 -3.46
C GLY A 625 -25.37 5.47 -3.15
N ALA A 626 -24.88 4.73 -4.15
CA ALA A 626 -24.33 3.39 -3.95
C ALA A 626 -23.05 3.44 -3.12
N THR A 627 -22.85 2.46 -2.24
CA THR A 627 -21.68 2.37 -1.35
C THR A 627 -20.86 1.12 -1.64
N LEU A 628 -19.57 1.30 -1.85
CA LEU A 628 -18.55 0.27 -1.83
C LEU A 628 -17.66 0.49 -0.60
N GLY A 629 -17.92 -0.28 0.46
CA GLY A 629 -17.25 -0.12 1.77
C GLY A 629 -15.75 -0.48 1.74
N PRO A 630 -15.00 -0.23 2.83
CA PRO A 630 -13.55 -0.34 2.85
C PRO A 630 -13.06 -1.72 2.44
N HIS A 631 -11.92 -1.78 1.76
CA HIS A 631 -11.27 -3.02 1.34
C HIS A 631 -12.13 -3.92 0.42
N CYS A 632 -13.14 -3.36 -0.24
CA CYS A 632 -13.92 -4.10 -1.24
C CYS A 632 -13.26 -4.08 -2.62
N VAL A 633 -13.47 -5.15 -3.39
CA VAL A 633 -13.09 -5.19 -4.81
C VAL A 633 -14.33 -5.40 -5.66
N ALA A 634 -14.52 -4.55 -6.67
CA ALA A 634 -15.51 -4.74 -7.71
C ALA A 634 -14.82 -5.22 -8.98
N LEU A 635 -15.24 -6.38 -9.50
CA LEU A 635 -14.67 -6.99 -10.70
C LEU A 635 -15.34 -6.47 -11.99
N PRO A 636 -14.76 -6.73 -13.17
CA PRO A 636 -15.31 -6.22 -14.44
C PRO A 636 -16.76 -6.67 -14.63
N ALA A 637 -17.57 -5.83 -15.27
CA ALA A 637 -19.01 -6.03 -15.47
C ALA A 637 -19.86 -6.01 -14.18
N ALA A 638 -19.27 -5.63 -13.03
CA ALA A 638 -20.04 -5.45 -11.80
C ALA A 638 -20.90 -4.18 -11.85
N GLY A 639 -22.12 -4.29 -11.31
CA GLY A 639 -23.04 -3.17 -11.09
C GLY A 639 -23.49 -3.10 -9.64
N ILE A 640 -23.47 -1.90 -9.04
CA ILE A 640 -24.05 -1.65 -7.72
C ILE A 640 -25.21 -0.67 -7.91
N GLY A 641 -26.44 -1.12 -7.67
CA GLY A 641 -27.64 -0.32 -7.90
C GLY A 641 -27.76 0.90 -7.00
N ASP A 642 -28.68 1.81 -7.35
CA ASP A 642 -28.92 3.05 -6.61
C ASP A 642 -29.23 2.77 -5.12
N GLY A 643 -28.57 3.49 -4.23
CA GLY A 643 -28.73 3.38 -2.78
C GLY A 643 -28.33 2.02 -2.20
N ALA A 644 -27.69 1.15 -2.98
CA ALA A 644 -27.27 -0.16 -2.50
C ALA A 644 -25.93 -0.09 -1.77
N THR A 645 -25.75 -0.95 -0.77
CA THR A 645 -24.55 -1.00 0.07
C THR A 645 -23.84 -2.33 -0.10
N VAL A 646 -22.58 -2.30 -0.50
CA VAL A 646 -21.65 -3.41 -0.38
C VAL A 646 -20.79 -3.17 0.88
N GLY A 647 -21.01 -4.00 1.89
CA GLY A 647 -20.34 -3.89 3.19
C GLY A 647 -18.84 -4.18 3.12
N PRO A 648 -18.06 -3.82 4.15
CA PRO A 648 -16.59 -3.84 4.10
C PRO A 648 -16.00 -5.23 3.82
N ALA A 649 -14.81 -5.24 3.20
CA ALA A 649 -14.01 -6.40 2.84
C ALA A 649 -14.77 -7.42 1.96
N SER A 650 -15.56 -6.93 1.02
CA SER A 650 -16.39 -7.75 0.13
C SER A 650 -15.85 -7.83 -1.30
N LEU A 651 -16.26 -8.87 -2.04
CA LEU A 651 -15.93 -9.04 -3.45
C LEU A 651 -17.22 -9.12 -4.27
N VAL A 652 -17.44 -8.12 -5.13
CA VAL A 652 -18.52 -8.13 -6.13
C VAL A 652 -17.99 -8.86 -7.36
N MET A 653 -18.59 -10.01 -7.71
CA MET A 653 -18.05 -10.87 -8.76
C MET A 653 -18.29 -10.28 -10.15
N ARG A 654 -17.54 -10.80 -11.13
CA ARG A 654 -17.71 -10.43 -12.53
C ARG A 654 -19.14 -10.69 -12.98
N GLY A 655 -19.80 -9.64 -13.47
CA GLY A 655 -21.18 -9.70 -13.99
C GLY A 655 -22.27 -9.66 -12.91
N ASP A 656 -21.92 -9.62 -11.63
CA ASP A 656 -22.91 -9.47 -10.57
C ASP A 656 -23.51 -8.06 -10.61
N THR A 657 -24.83 -7.98 -10.40
CA THR A 657 -25.53 -6.71 -10.20
C THR A 657 -26.24 -6.72 -8.86
N VAL A 658 -25.81 -5.84 -7.96
CA VAL A 658 -26.45 -5.62 -6.66
C VAL A 658 -27.73 -4.81 -6.88
N PRO A 659 -28.92 -5.31 -6.49
CA PRO A 659 -30.17 -4.58 -6.68
C PRO A 659 -30.21 -3.25 -5.91
N PRO A 660 -30.91 -2.22 -6.43
CA PRO A 660 -31.08 -0.93 -5.74
C PRO A 660 -31.65 -1.08 -4.32
N ASN A 661 -31.24 -0.21 -3.40
CA ASN A 661 -31.70 -0.14 -2.00
C ASN A 661 -31.56 -1.45 -1.22
N THR A 662 -30.61 -2.31 -1.61
CA THR A 662 -30.31 -3.55 -0.89
C THR A 662 -28.91 -3.51 -0.28
N ARG A 663 -28.68 -4.37 0.73
CA ARG A 663 -27.39 -4.48 1.41
C ARG A 663 -26.80 -5.86 1.15
N TRP A 664 -25.51 -5.90 0.83
CA TRP A 664 -24.78 -7.11 0.48
C TRP A 664 -23.43 -7.10 1.16
N GLN A 665 -22.95 -8.27 1.57
CA GLN A 665 -21.64 -8.42 2.16
C GLN A 665 -21.05 -9.79 1.83
N GLY A 666 -19.73 -9.83 1.65
CA GLY A 666 -18.92 -11.03 1.70
C GLY A 666 -17.98 -11.22 0.51
N ASN A 667 -17.18 -12.28 0.57
CA ASN A 667 -16.26 -12.66 -0.50
C ASN A 667 -16.52 -14.11 -0.94
N PRO A 668 -17.42 -14.34 -1.92
CA PRO A 668 -18.18 -13.35 -2.70
C PRO A 668 -19.38 -12.77 -1.94
N ILE A 669 -19.94 -11.66 -2.44
CA ILE A 669 -21.09 -11.00 -1.80
C ILE A 669 -22.34 -11.89 -1.76
N THR A 670 -23.09 -11.76 -0.67
CA THR A 670 -24.44 -12.32 -0.48
C THR A 670 -25.32 -11.28 0.20
N PRO A 671 -26.67 -11.41 0.18
CA PRO A 671 -27.55 -10.47 0.88
C PRO A 671 -27.15 -10.35 2.36
N TRP A 672 -26.95 -9.12 2.81
CA TRP A 672 -26.57 -8.79 4.18
C TRP A 672 -27.82 -8.79 5.06
N ALA A 673 -27.92 -9.82 5.91
CA ALA A 673 -29.04 -10.04 6.84
C ALA A 673 -29.06 -9.04 8.00
#